data_AF-A0A6P1M8K2-F1
#
_entry.id   AF-A0A6P1M8K2-F1
#
_cell.length_a   1.000
_cell.length_b   1.000
_cell.length_c   1.000
_cell.angle_alpha   90.00
_cell.angle_beta   90.00
_cell.angle_gamma   90.00
#
_symmetry.space_group_name_H-M   'P 1'
#
loop_
_entity.id
_entity.type
_entity.pdbx_description
1 polymer ?
#
loop_
_entity_poly.entity_id
_entity_poly.type
_entity_poly.pdbx_seq_one_letter_code
_entity_poly.pdbx_strand_id
1 'polypeptide(L)'
;MKEIIWSLMIAGLLQAQVSAFAFSLQGGIVTQGAGTLYVGPSRPYQTINEVLAYLSDKKIAGDVTIAVDPGLYTNVDPILITHQDAHRISIVGNSALSVDSIMLSSGAIVSTTAKDVSGNASFGPASNVDYYEVVITIPSADVGKVSAGDYVLIRDTSGDLDDAHQVFQGTWEVAAVQSSSSQITIKHRYPLYPFPENENGGLLNITGGQIIVLNTVLKFYASSAFVVEGRQLQSLKNLAIIGDYRPAMDPEDLYASNPGLTSNEYATVLVNHTDRSDANAWGHGFHGVQAQLGGNIKLDRYVGVAQFDGQGVSAHPACYVEADRTACSANERRGFYPTQTAYMKCVGTIASANNTDGYISDLNAVLEMESAIAAGNKENGVLALHKGRVSVKSSVSSGNGFQGFSARGGLSELMLTTMGTSKNWAVHNLINGVYAADGAEVRMAYTWSKNNLGDGIKGAPFTEWFLGTNDNSYSNGGDAWAFESPDLVESNCDYAAWTTHSMPCVSKAWSSDTRSKIILLDDDKGPYEAHYTIDPLQAQSSTNFHTLNDFFEFLDDYRIQANGKMLNVELAYGVHHCGESVVIDHPDAGRIKIYGKRFTANEYIDVRILSTVDVTEYSNFCTAELLLVEAYLPRVDVGDYINIYKSSTDDGSDHEVFQGAWEVVAKNEPANTVTVKILERESSLVARLTGSTLSGVSGGYVTAKVLKSVLKFYAADGIIIDNTLLGDLSGVCIVGDYKGLTNPPDYGSNPPDVFTNQTILDRLAGAYTNGWESYNGLYVQSNGAVNISGASCVCEFSGSGVYVSNGSVVESFLHRTLSLAVVSLSANRINGAYSVQDSTFWAKASTAAHNHQGGYGADDHSTLYVSLSTAVANRGSGYFVDDNSMLSGHSCESVFNLDHGYSAENNSHASVAESEGRENGIDGYYCYDSTGALEYSEAVGNVRDGFHFIESVGRMYNVKADANVNGIYAKDYDSLALHKTYLSAPNSVIQNQSSVGAFADKNAVIDLTNISFFSNGTNTVEVSGGIIID
;
A
#
# COMPACT_ATOMS: atom_id res chain seq x y z
N MET A 1 -43.57 -10.02 37.74
CA MET A 1 -44.48 -11.14 37.35
C MET A 1 -44.98 -11.01 35.91
N LYS A 2 -45.53 -9.85 35.47
CA LYS A 2 -45.87 -9.61 34.05
C LYS A 2 -44.67 -9.72 33.09
N GLU A 3 -43.50 -9.23 33.49
CA GLU A 3 -42.29 -9.31 32.65
C GLU A 3 -41.77 -10.74 32.49
N ILE A 4 -41.81 -11.55 33.55
CA ILE A 4 -41.45 -12.98 33.50
C ILE A 4 -42.36 -13.75 32.54
N ILE A 5 -43.67 -13.44 32.54
CA ILE A 5 -44.64 -14.06 31.63
C ILE A 5 -44.40 -13.61 30.18
N TRP A 6 -44.01 -12.35 29.96
CA TRP A 6 -43.69 -11.83 28.62
C TRP A 6 -42.41 -12.46 28.05
N SER A 7 -41.35 -12.59 28.87
CA SER A 7 -40.10 -13.25 28.46
C SER A 7 -40.31 -14.75 28.15
N LEU A 8 -41.16 -15.44 28.91
CA LEU A 8 -41.51 -16.84 28.65
C LEU A 8 -42.32 -17.01 27.36
N MET A 9 -43.21 -16.07 27.02
CA MET A 9 -43.95 -16.09 25.76
C MET A 9 -43.06 -15.81 24.55
N ILE A 10 -42.12 -14.87 24.65
CA ILE A 10 -41.13 -14.62 23.58
C ILE A 10 -40.24 -15.85 23.38
N ALA A 11 -39.71 -16.44 24.45
CA ALA A 11 -38.89 -17.65 24.36
C ALA A 11 -39.65 -18.83 23.75
N GLY A 12 -40.92 -19.03 24.11
CA GLY A 12 -41.77 -20.05 23.52
C GLY A 12 -42.08 -19.83 22.05
N LEU A 13 -42.31 -18.58 21.63
CA LEU A 13 -42.52 -18.21 20.22
C LEU A 13 -41.24 -18.41 19.40
N LEU A 14 -40.07 -18.03 19.93
CA LEU A 14 -38.79 -18.29 19.27
C LEU A 14 -38.54 -19.78 19.11
N GLN A 15 -38.80 -20.57 20.17
CA GLN A 15 -38.56 -22.01 20.14
C GLN A 15 -39.54 -22.74 19.21
N ALA A 16 -40.78 -22.29 19.09
CA ALA A 16 -41.74 -22.80 18.12
C ALA A 16 -41.33 -22.47 16.68
N GLN A 17 -40.80 -21.28 16.41
CA GLN A 17 -40.26 -20.93 15.09
C GLN A 17 -38.99 -21.71 14.73
N VAL A 18 -38.07 -21.89 15.67
CA VAL A 18 -36.87 -22.73 15.49
C VAL A 18 -37.26 -24.20 15.25
N SER A 19 -38.29 -24.69 15.94
CA SER A 19 -38.78 -26.07 15.77
C SER A 19 -39.53 -26.26 14.44
N ALA A 20 -40.31 -25.28 14.00
CA ALA A 20 -40.94 -25.29 12.67
C ALA A 20 -39.90 -25.19 11.54
N PHE A 21 -38.82 -24.45 11.74
CA PHE A 21 -37.67 -24.39 10.83
C PHE A 21 -36.90 -25.71 10.78
N ALA A 22 -36.78 -26.42 11.93
CA ALA A 22 -36.16 -27.75 11.98
C ALA A 22 -37.05 -28.84 11.33
N PHE A 23 -38.37 -28.72 11.40
CA PHE A 23 -39.30 -29.71 10.83
C PHE A 23 -39.43 -29.61 9.30
N SER A 24 -39.23 -28.43 8.69
CA SER A 24 -39.17 -28.29 7.23
C SER A 24 -37.86 -28.85 6.63
N LEU A 25 -36.82 -29.03 7.44
CA LEU A 25 -35.52 -29.58 7.04
C LEU A 25 -35.44 -31.12 7.04
N GLN A 26 -36.46 -31.82 7.54
CA GLN A 26 -36.49 -33.29 7.61
C GLN A 26 -37.25 -33.97 6.46
N GLY A 27 -37.83 -33.21 5.52
CA GLY A 27 -38.17 -33.75 4.20
C GLY A 27 -36.86 -34.07 3.48
N GLY A 28 -36.44 -35.35 3.50
CA GLY A 28 -35.12 -35.77 3.00
C GLY A 28 -34.79 -35.12 1.66
N ILE A 29 -33.80 -34.23 1.66
CA ILE A 29 -33.36 -33.52 0.46
C ILE A 29 -33.03 -34.57 -0.59
N VAL A 30 -33.82 -34.63 -1.65
CA VAL A 30 -33.61 -35.56 -2.75
C VAL A 30 -32.21 -35.28 -3.28
N THR A 31 -31.34 -36.27 -3.19
CA THR A 31 -29.92 -36.11 -3.52
C THR A 31 -29.68 -36.63 -4.92
N GLN A 32 -29.07 -35.81 -5.78
CA GLN A 32 -28.52 -36.24 -7.05
C GLN A 32 -27.09 -36.72 -6.82
N GLY A 33 -26.84 -38.02 -7.05
CA GLY A 33 -25.49 -38.57 -7.08
C GLY A 33 -24.73 -38.18 -8.36
N ALA A 34 -23.47 -38.59 -8.45
CA ALA A 34 -22.69 -38.43 -9.68
C ALA A 34 -23.35 -39.16 -10.86
N GLY A 35 -23.32 -38.57 -12.06
CA GLY A 35 -23.93 -39.18 -13.24
C GLY A 35 -24.03 -38.26 -14.45
N THR A 36 -24.57 -38.81 -15.54
CA THR A 36 -24.78 -38.08 -16.80
C THR A 36 -26.27 -37.95 -17.08
N LEU A 37 -26.72 -36.71 -17.33
CA LEU A 37 -28.07 -36.40 -17.77
C LEU A 37 -28.00 -36.02 -19.26
N TYR A 38 -28.81 -36.67 -20.08
CA TYR A 38 -28.77 -36.51 -21.53
C TYR A 38 -29.83 -35.53 -22.02
N VAL A 39 -29.42 -34.60 -22.89
CA VAL A 39 -30.28 -33.62 -23.56
C VAL A 39 -30.33 -33.90 -25.05
N GLY A 40 -31.53 -33.92 -25.64
CA GLY A 40 -31.71 -34.10 -27.08
C GLY A 40 -33.13 -34.49 -27.49
N PRO A 41 -33.47 -34.44 -28.80
CA PRO A 41 -34.82 -34.69 -29.32
C PRO A 41 -35.45 -36.03 -28.88
N SER A 42 -34.61 -37.03 -28.63
CA SER A 42 -35.03 -38.39 -28.22
C SER A 42 -34.68 -38.73 -26.78
N ARG A 43 -34.31 -37.73 -25.96
CA ARG A 43 -33.87 -37.89 -24.57
C ARG A 43 -34.97 -37.53 -23.57
N PRO A 44 -34.82 -37.92 -22.28
CA PRO A 44 -35.76 -37.52 -21.23
C PRO A 44 -35.86 -36.01 -21.04
N TYR A 45 -34.77 -35.29 -21.32
CA TYR A 45 -34.72 -33.83 -21.31
C TYR A 45 -34.44 -33.34 -22.72
N GLN A 46 -35.22 -32.37 -23.16
CA GLN A 46 -35.14 -31.77 -24.50
C GLN A 46 -34.23 -30.55 -24.50
N THR A 47 -34.11 -29.86 -23.36
CA THR A 47 -33.27 -28.66 -23.20
C THR A 47 -32.39 -28.72 -21.96
N ILE A 48 -31.33 -27.91 -21.92
CA ILE A 48 -30.50 -27.73 -20.72
C ILE A 48 -31.32 -27.14 -19.57
N ASN A 49 -32.22 -26.20 -19.86
CA ASN A 49 -33.08 -25.57 -18.87
C ASN A 49 -34.00 -26.58 -18.17
N GLU A 50 -34.51 -27.60 -18.86
CA GLU A 50 -35.26 -28.68 -18.23
C GLU A 50 -34.41 -29.50 -17.26
N VAL A 51 -33.14 -29.75 -17.59
CA VAL A 51 -32.20 -30.43 -16.69
C VAL A 51 -31.89 -29.56 -15.47
N LEU A 52 -31.63 -28.27 -15.66
CA LEU A 52 -31.36 -27.35 -14.55
C LEU A 52 -32.58 -27.18 -13.65
N ALA A 53 -33.79 -27.11 -14.22
CA ALA A 53 -35.04 -27.11 -13.47
C ALA A 53 -35.19 -28.42 -12.67
N TYR A 54 -34.87 -29.58 -13.26
CA TYR A 54 -34.83 -30.85 -12.55
C TYR A 54 -33.79 -30.86 -11.41
N LEU A 55 -32.65 -30.19 -11.56
CA LEU A 55 -31.62 -30.13 -10.51
C LEU A 55 -31.94 -29.08 -9.43
N SER A 56 -32.78 -28.09 -9.71
CA SER A 56 -33.01 -26.91 -8.87
C SER A 56 -33.42 -27.21 -7.42
N ASP A 57 -34.10 -28.34 -7.19
CA ASP A 57 -34.60 -28.77 -5.89
C ASP A 57 -33.78 -29.90 -5.24
N LYS A 58 -32.62 -30.25 -5.83
CA LYS A 58 -31.79 -31.39 -5.39
C LYS A 58 -30.45 -30.95 -4.84
N LYS A 59 -29.98 -31.64 -3.80
CA LYS A 59 -28.57 -31.53 -3.40
C LYS A 59 -27.72 -32.37 -4.32
N ILE A 60 -26.66 -31.82 -4.89
CA ILE A 60 -25.76 -32.54 -5.81
C ILE A 60 -24.58 -33.10 -5.00
N ALA A 61 -24.63 -34.40 -4.68
CA ALA A 61 -23.63 -35.07 -3.84
C ALA A 61 -22.35 -35.51 -4.60
N GLY A 62 -22.37 -35.55 -5.93
CA GLY A 62 -21.20 -35.80 -6.78
C GLY A 62 -21.31 -35.12 -8.15
N ASP A 63 -20.31 -35.28 -9.01
CA ASP A 63 -20.23 -34.54 -10.27
C ASP A 63 -21.31 -34.98 -11.27
N VAL A 64 -22.04 -34.00 -11.81
CA VAL A 64 -23.12 -34.18 -12.79
C VAL A 64 -22.67 -33.62 -14.14
N THR A 65 -22.74 -34.45 -15.18
CA THR A 65 -22.51 -34.02 -16.55
C THR A 65 -23.85 -33.90 -17.28
N ILE A 66 -24.17 -32.72 -17.80
CA ILE A 66 -25.25 -32.50 -18.76
C ILE A 66 -24.67 -32.73 -20.16
N ALA A 67 -24.92 -33.90 -20.75
CA ALA A 67 -24.41 -34.28 -22.07
C ALA A 67 -25.46 -33.98 -23.15
N VAL A 68 -25.13 -33.09 -24.08
CA VAL A 68 -26.04 -32.63 -25.12
C VAL A 68 -25.73 -33.38 -26.43
N ASP A 69 -26.74 -34.02 -27.02
CA ASP A 69 -26.59 -34.72 -28.30
C ASP A 69 -26.27 -33.72 -29.44
N PRO A 70 -25.55 -34.14 -30.50
CA PRO A 70 -25.36 -33.33 -31.70
C PRO A 70 -26.69 -32.81 -32.27
N GLY A 71 -26.70 -31.54 -32.67
CA GLY A 71 -27.88 -30.86 -33.19
C GLY A 71 -27.86 -29.36 -32.95
N LEU A 72 -28.86 -28.68 -33.52
CA LEU A 72 -29.14 -27.27 -33.31
C LEU A 72 -30.24 -27.12 -32.24
N TYR A 73 -29.93 -26.39 -31.17
CA TYR A 73 -30.83 -26.10 -30.06
C TYR A 73 -31.04 -24.59 -30.00
N THR A 74 -32.27 -24.15 -30.23
CA THR A 74 -32.65 -22.74 -30.22
C THR A 74 -33.15 -22.33 -28.84
N ASN A 75 -32.70 -21.18 -28.35
CA ASN A 75 -33.11 -20.60 -27.08
C ASN A 75 -33.46 -19.12 -27.29
N VAL A 76 -34.51 -18.65 -26.61
CA VAL A 76 -34.90 -17.24 -26.57
C VAL A 76 -34.63 -16.60 -25.21
N ASP A 77 -34.30 -17.42 -24.21
CA ASP A 77 -34.00 -17.03 -22.84
C ASP A 77 -32.59 -17.50 -22.45
N PRO A 78 -31.92 -16.81 -21.52
CA PRO A 78 -30.61 -17.23 -21.05
C PRO A 78 -30.70 -18.53 -20.25
N ILE A 79 -29.65 -19.33 -20.34
CA ILE A 79 -29.42 -20.46 -19.45
C ILE A 79 -28.83 -19.92 -18.15
N LEU A 80 -29.68 -19.82 -17.12
CA LEU A 80 -29.31 -19.29 -15.82
C LEU A 80 -28.73 -20.39 -14.90
N ILE A 81 -27.52 -20.16 -14.40
CA ILE A 81 -26.86 -21.06 -13.44
C ILE A 81 -26.85 -20.43 -12.06
N THR A 82 -27.84 -20.80 -11.23
CA THR A 82 -28.04 -20.26 -9.88
C THR A 82 -27.98 -21.32 -8.77
N HIS A 83 -27.81 -22.60 -9.16
CA HIS A 83 -27.76 -23.72 -8.23
C HIS A 83 -26.59 -23.64 -7.25
N GLN A 84 -26.83 -23.90 -5.96
CA GLN A 84 -25.79 -23.82 -4.92
C GLN A 84 -24.60 -24.77 -5.17
N ASP A 85 -24.88 -25.94 -5.75
CA ASP A 85 -23.89 -26.96 -6.08
C ASP A 85 -23.47 -26.91 -7.57
N ALA A 86 -23.66 -25.78 -8.25
CA ALA A 86 -23.29 -25.64 -9.68
C ALA A 86 -21.81 -25.97 -9.96
N HIS A 87 -20.95 -25.92 -8.93
CA HIS A 87 -19.51 -26.19 -9.04
C HIS A 87 -19.21 -27.66 -9.36
N ARG A 88 -20.26 -28.49 -9.37
CA ARG A 88 -20.27 -29.92 -9.70
C ARG A 88 -21.02 -30.21 -11.00
N ILE A 89 -21.46 -29.18 -11.73
CA ILE A 89 -22.21 -29.32 -12.98
C ILE A 89 -21.31 -28.95 -14.15
N SER A 90 -21.05 -29.93 -15.01
CA SER A 90 -20.39 -29.73 -16.30
C SER A 90 -21.41 -29.87 -17.43
N ILE A 91 -21.38 -28.97 -18.42
CA ILE A 91 -22.20 -29.07 -19.63
C ILE A 91 -21.27 -29.38 -20.80
N VAL A 92 -21.55 -30.48 -21.50
CA VAL A 92 -20.67 -31.01 -22.54
C VAL A 92 -21.50 -31.26 -23.80
N GLY A 93 -21.12 -30.62 -24.90
CA GLY A 93 -21.66 -30.94 -26.21
C GLY A 93 -21.04 -32.20 -26.79
N ASN A 94 -21.72 -32.75 -27.79
CA ASN A 94 -21.48 -34.05 -28.38
C ASN A 94 -21.49 -35.15 -27.31
N SER A 95 -22.64 -35.80 -27.11
CA SER A 95 -22.84 -36.81 -26.08
C SER A 95 -21.87 -38.01 -26.13
N ALA A 96 -21.10 -38.18 -27.21
CA ALA A 96 -19.96 -39.09 -27.29
C ALA A 96 -18.71 -38.62 -26.49
N LEU A 97 -18.74 -37.41 -25.91
CA LEU A 97 -17.68 -36.77 -25.10
C LEU A 97 -16.36 -36.48 -25.84
N SER A 98 -16.30 -36.71 -27.16
CA SER A 98 -15.16 -36.41 -28.03
C SER A 98 -15.59 -35.61 -29.24
N VAL A 99 -14.75 -34.69 -29.71
CA VAL A 99 -14.96 -33.93 -30.95
C VAL A 99 -14.14 -34.53 -32.09
N ASP A 100 -14.65 -34.38 -33.31
CA ASP A 100 -13.89 -34.72 -34.51
C ASP A 100 -12.83 -33.65 -34.79
N SER A 101 -11.64 -34.10 -35.19
CA SER A 101 -10.51 -33.26 -35.57
C SER A 101 -10.07 -33.60 -36.99
N ILE A 102 -9.83 -32.56 -37.79
CA ILE A 102 -9.39 -32.64 -39.19
C ILE A 102 -8.10 -31.81 -39.30
N MET A 103 -7.05 -32.39 -39.88
CA MET A 103 -5.78 -31.69 -40.10
C MET A 103 -5.77 -31.02 -41.47
N LEU A 104 -5.34 -29.76 -41.51
CA LEU A 104 -5.18 -28.99 -42.73
C LEU A 104 -3.82 -29.25 -43.40
N SER A 105 -3.82 -29.27 -44.72
CA SER A 105 -2.61 -29.37 -45.54
C SER A 105 -2.20 -28.01 -46.12
N SER A 106 -1.00 -27.94 -46.69
CA SER A 106 -0.53 -26.75 -47.41
C SER A 106 -1.49 -26.33 -48.52
N GLY A 107 -1.77 -25.03 -48.62
CA GLY A 107 -2.69 -24.47 -49.61
C GLY A 107 -4.16 -24.80 -49.32
N ALA A 108 -4.54 -24.91 -48.04
CA ALA A 108 -5.90 -25.29 -47.65
C ALA A 108 -6.99 -24.33 -48.19
N ILE A 109 -6.70 -23.03 -48.29
CA ILE A 109 -7.67 -22.03 -48.78
C ILE A 109 -7.68 -22.02 -50.31
N VAL A 110 -8.85 -22.26 -50.89
CA VAL A 110 -9.07 -22.37 -52.34
C VAL A 110 -9.57 -21.06 -52.94
N SER A 111 -10.46 -20.37 -52.22
CA SER A 111 -11.00 -19.07 -52.63
C SER A 111 -11.62 -18.35 -51.45
N THR A 112 -11.59 -17.01 -51.51
CA THR A 112 -12.29 -16.10 -50.60
C THR A 112 -13.20 -15.22 -51.43
N THR A 113 -14.49 -15.13 -51.10
CA THR A 113 -15.45 -14.28 -51.83
C THR A 113 -16.29 -13.47 -50.85
N ALA A 114 -16.25 -12.15 -50.98
CA ALA A 114 -17.11 -11.25 -50.21
C ALA A 114 -18.59 -11.46 -50.57
N LYS A 115 -19.46 -11.52 -49.55
CA LYS A 115 -20.92 -11.55 -49.69
C LYS A 115 -21.56 -10.37 -48.96
N ASP A 116 -22.26 -9.54 -49.73
CA ASP A 116 -23.07 -8.43 -49.22
C ASP A 116 -24.54 -8.89 -49.09
N VAL A 117 -25.22 -8.47 -48.02
CA VAL A 117 -26.68 -8.52 -47.99
C VAL A 117 -27.19 -7.18 -48.50
N SER A 118 -27.78 -7.22 -49.69
CA SER A 118 -28.48 -6.08 -50.27
C SER A 118 -29.64 -5.64 -49.37
N GLY A 119 -29.40 -4.67 -48.49
CA GLY A 119 -30.42 -3.87 -47.79
C GLY A 119 -30.35 -3.95 -46.26
N ASN A 120 -30.05 -2.80 -45.62
CA ASN A 120 -30.25 -2.48 -44.20
C ASN A 120 -29.19 -2.84 -43.14
N ALA A 121 -27.90 -2.52 -43.36
CA ALA A 121 -26.97 -2.26 -42.25
C ALA A 121 -26.19 -0.95 -42.46
N SER A 122 -26.70 0.15 -41.87
CA SER A 122 -26.03 1.45 -41.86
C SER A 122 -25.20 1.59 -40.58
N PHE A 123 -23.87 1.72 -40.68
CA PHE A 123 -23.07 2.91 -40.29
C PHE A 123 -21.54 2.62 -40.24
N GLY A 124 -20.83 2.97 -41.33
CA GLY A 124 -19.46 3.55 -41.38
C GLY A 124 -18.20 2.69 -41.06
N PRO A 125 -17.07 2.94 -41.76
CA PRO A 125 -16.72 2.18 -42.95
C PRO A 125 -15.58 1.18 -42.72
N ALA A 126 -15.82 -0.09 -43.10
CA ALA A 126 -14.89 -1.06 -43.70
C ALA A 126 -15.60 -2.43 -43.89
N SER A 127 -16.84 -2.53 -44.37
CA SER A 127 -17.18 -2.61 -45.80
C SER A 127 -18.62 -3.07 -45.97
N ASN A 128 -19.17 -2.94 -47.17
CA ASN A 128 -20.47 -3.47 -47.60
C ASN A 128 -20.46 -5.02 -47.68
N VAL A 129 -19.96 -5.73 -46.67
CA VAL A 129 -19.79 -7.19 -46.71
C VAL A 129 -20.13 -7.76 -45.33
N ASP A 130 -21.17 -8.60 -45.27
CA ASP A 130 -21.63 -9.23 -44.03
C ASP A 130 -20.71 -10.38 -43.59
N TYR A 131 -20.18 -11.11 -44.58
CA TYR A 131 -19.24 -12.21 -44.40
C TYR A 131 -18.49 -12.53 -45.68
N TYR A 132 -17.39 -13.25 -45.54
CA TYR A 132 -16.65 -13.88 -46.62
C TYR A 132 -16.99 -15.36 -46.69
N GLU A 133 -17.29 -15.87 -47.88
CA GLU A 133 -17.27 -17.30 -48.15
C GLU A 133 -15.82 -17.73 -48.36
N VAL A 134 -15.30 -18.54 -47.44
CA VAL A 134 -13.96 -19.11 -47.55
C VAL A 134 -14.09 -20.60 -47.85
N VAL A 135 -13.57 -21.00 -49.02
CA VAL A 135 -13.57 -22.40 -49.45
C VAL A 135 -12.27 -23.05 -49.01
N ILE A 136 -12.37 -24.16 -48.30
CA ILE A 136 -11.27 -24.86 -47.66
C ILE A 136 -11.24 -26.31 -48.16
N THR A 137 -10.07 -26.78 -48.57
CA THR A 137 -9.85 -28.21 -48.86
C THR A 137 -9.58 -28.99 -47.59
N ILE A 138 -10.26 -30.11 -47.41
CA ILE A 138 -10.07 -31.06 -46.31
C ILE A 138 -9.73 -32.46 -46.84
N PRO A 139 -9.11 -33.35 -46.04
CA PRO A 139 -8.88 -34.72 -46.45
C PRO A 139 -10.18 -35.43 -46.84
N SER A 140 -10.15 -36.18 -47.94
CA SER A 140 -11.35 -36.88 -48.45
C SER A 140 -11.97 -37.86 -47.45
N ALA A 141 -11.15 -38.45 -46.58
CA ALA A 141 -11.60 -39.33 -45.49
C ALA A 141 -12.38 -38.60 -44.39
N ASP A 142 -12.23 -37.28 -44.27
CA ASP A 142 -12.81 -36.46 -43.21
C ASP A 142 -14.08 -35.71 -43.65
N VAL A 143 -14.41 -35.71 -44.95
CA VAL A 143 -15.61 -35.06 -45.49
C VAL A 143 -16.90 -35.49 -44.80
N GLY A 144 -16.99 -36.77 -44.40
CA GLY A 144 -18.17 -37.31 -43.70
C GLY A 144 -18.31 -36.87 -42.24
N LYS A 145 -17.32 -36.18 -41.67
CA LYS A 145 -17.32 -35.71 -40.27
C LYS A 145 -17.97 -34.33 -40.10
N VAL A 146 -18.24 -33.63 -41.18
CA VAL A 146 -18.73 -32.25 -41.18
C VAL A 146 -19.95 -32.12 -42.08
N SER A 147 -20.95 -31.38 -41.61
CA SER A 147 -22.19 -31.10 -42.32
C SER A 147 -22.43 -29.59 -42.44
N ALA A 148 -23.26 -29.19 -43.42
CA ALA A 148 -23.73 -27.81 -43.47
C ALA A 148 -24.59 -27.51 -42.23
N GLY A 149 -24.39 -26.34 -41.64
CA GLY A 149 -25.00 -25.93 -40.36
C GLY A 149 -24.19 -26.29 -39.12
N ASP A 150 -23.16 -27.14 -39.23
CA ASP A 150 -22.18 -27.32 -38.16
C ASP A 150 -21.35 -26.05 -37.98
N TYR A 151 -20.74 -25.92 -36.80
CA TYR A 151 -19.68 -24.95 -36.58
C TYR A 151 -18.33 -25.64 -36.51
N VAL A 152 -17.30 -24.94 -36.97
CA VAL A 152 -15.92 -25.40 -36.88
C VAL A 152 -15.09 -24.42 -36.09
N LEU A 153 -14.26 -24.94 -35.19
CA LEU A 153 -13.19 -24.20 -34.53
C LEU A 153 -11.88 -24.46 -35.29
N ILE A 154 -11.42 -23.45 -36.02
CA ILE A 154 -10.13 -23.47 -36.71
C ILE A 154 -9.07 -22.91 -35.79
N ARG A 155 -8.00 -23.67 -35.56
CA ARG A 155 -6.94 -23.32 -34.61
C ARG A 155 -5.58 -23.84 -35.06
N ASP A 156 -4.55 -23.36 -34.37
CA ASP A 156 -3.17 -23.82 -34.50
C ASP A 156 -2.67 -23.78 -35.96
N THR A 157 -3.11 -22.76 -36.72
CA THR A 157 -2.70 -22.58 -38.12
C THR A 157 -1.22 -22.22 -38.19
N SER A 158 -0.54 -22.70 -39.23
CA SER A 158 0.81 -22.28 -39.61
C SER A 158 0.78 -21.74 -41.03
N GLY A 159 1.64 -20.77 -41.32
CA GLY A 159 1.81 -20.17 -42.63
C GLY A 159 3.16 -19.46 -42.73
N ASP A 160 3.37 -18.74 -43.82
CA ASP A 160 4.55 -17.88 -43.95
C ASP A 160 4.49 -16.76 -42.90
N LEU A 161 5.66 -16.36 -42.37
CA LEU A 161 5.75 -15.36 -41.30
C LEU A 161 5.28 -13.97 -41.75
N ASP A 162 5.17 -13.77 -43.05
CA ASP A 162 4.69 -12.54 -43.69
C ASP A 162 3.21 -12.58 -44.05
N ASP A 163 2.51 -13.67 -43.70
CA ASP A 163 1.08 -13.82 -43.90
C ASP A 163 0.31 -13.64 -42.58
N ALA A 164 -0.83 -12.95 -42.64
CA ALA A 164 -1.77 -12.80 -41.53
C ALA A 164 -2.62 -14.08 -41.30
N HIS A 165 -2.01 -15.27 -41.34
CA HIS A 165 -2.70 -16.56 -41.29
C HIS A 165 -3.51 -16.81 -40.01
N GLN A 166 -3.23 -16.06 -38.93
CA GLN A 166 -4.00 -16.15 -37.68
C GLN A 166 -5.42 -15.56 -37.82
N VAL A 167 -5.65 -14.66 -38.79
CA VAL A 167 -6.99 -14.08 -39.03
C VAL A 167 -8.01 -15.17 -39.38
N PHE A 168 -7.56 -16.26 -39.99
CA PHE A 168 -8.39 -17.41 -40.36
C PHE A 168 -8.84 -18.26 -39.15
N GLN A 169 -8.21 -18.11 -37.99
CA GLN A 169 -8.54 -18.86 -36.78
C GLN A 169 -9.80 -18.30 -36.11
N GLY A 170 -10.60 -19.17 -35.50
CA GLY A 170 -11.86 -18.78 -34.87
C GLY A 170 -12.94 -19.84 -35.00
N THR A 171 -14.16 -19.46 -34.63
CA THR A 171 -15.36 -20.30 -34.76
C THR A 171 -16.23 -19.83 -35.92
N TRP A 172 -16.45 -20.70 -36.90
CA TRP A 172 -17.13 -20.36 -38.16
C TRP A 172 -18.24 -21.34 -38.51
N GLU A 173 -19.31 -20.83 -39.12
CA GLU A 173 -20.41 -21.64 -39.62
C GLU A 173 -20.02 -22.32 -40.94
N VAL A 174 -20.32 -23.61 -41.09
CA VAL A 174 -20.17 -24.34 -42.35
C VAL A 174 -21.41 -24.10 -43.20
N ALA A 175 -21.26 -23.32 -44.27
CA ALA A 175 -22.33 -23.01 -45.22
C ALA A 175 -22.62 -24.19 -46.17
N ALA A 176 -21.58 -24.88 -46.61
CA ALA A 176 -21.69 -25.97 -47.57
C ALA A 176 -20.56 -26.98 -47.43
N VAL A 177 -20.86 -28.24 -47.80
CA VAL A 177 -19.87 -29.32 -47.88
C VAL A 177 -19.95 -29.92 -49.29
N GLN A 178 -18.84 -29.94 -50.00
CA GLN A 178 -18.73 -30.43 -51.37
C GLN A 178 -17.93 -31.73 -51.40
N SER A 179 -18.63 -32.86 -51.33
CA SER A 179 -17.97 -34.16 -51.19
C SER A 179 -17.13 -34.58 -52.40
N SER A 180 -17.50 -34.14 -53.61
CA SER A 180 -16.76 -34.47 -54.84
C SER A 180 -15.39 -33.80 -54.93
N SER A 181 -15.24 -32.59 -54.36
CA SER A 181 -13.98 -31.83 -54.33
C SER A 181 -13.27 -31.91 -52.98
N SER A 182 -13.85 -32.61 -52.00
CA SER A 182 -13.37 -32.64 -50.60
C SER A 182 -13.18 -31.24 -50.02
N GLN A 183 -14.18 -30.37 -50.22
CA GLN A 183 -14.14 -28.98 -49.78
C GLN A 183 -15.27 -28.66 -48.82
N ILE A 184 -15.03 -27.72 -47.92
CA ILE A 184 -16.06 -27.06 -47.12
C ILE A 184 -16.03 -25.57 -47.40
N THR A 185 -17.19 -24.93 -47.30
CA THR A 185 -17.33 -23.47 -47.37
C THR A 185 -17.75 -22.97 -46.01
N ILE A 186 -16.99 -22.04 -45.44
CA ILE A 186 -17.34 -21.40 -44.16
C ILE A 186 -17.75 -19.94 -44.37
N LYS A 187 -18.58 -19.43 -43.45
CA LYS A 187 -18.91 -18.01 -43.35
C LYS A 187 -17.96 -17.34 -42.37
N HIS A 188 -16.98 -16.60 -42.89
CA HIS A 188 -15.98 -15.89 -42.10
C HIS A 188 -16.33 -14.40 -42.02
N ARG A 189 -16.61 -13.90 -40.82
CA ARG A 189 -17.12 -12.52 -40.62
C ARG A 189 -15.99 -11.52 -40.33
N TYR A 190 -14.92 -11.58 -41.11
CA TYR A 190 -13.81 -10.63 -40.93
C TYR A 190 -14.32 -9.19 -41.15
N PRO A 191 -14.17 -8.29 -40.18
CA PRO A 191 -14.86 -6.99 -40.17
C PRO A 191 -14.14 -5.91 -40.99
N LEU A 192 -13.05 -6.26 -41.69
CA LEU A 192 -12.25 -5.34 -42.50
C LEU A 192 -12.28 -5.79 -43.96
N TYR A 193 -12.09 -4.84 -44.87
CA TYR A 193 -12.03 -5.11 -46.32
C TYR A 193 -10.77 -4.50 -46.95
N PRO A 194 -10.13 -5.22 -47.88
CA PRO A 194 -10.43 -6.60 -48.31
C PRO A 194 -10.08 -7.66 -47.25
N PHE A 195 -10.44 -8.93 -47.50
CA PHE A 195 -9.92 -10.05 -46.71
C PHE A 195 -8.40 -10.11 -46.85
N PRO A 196 -7.63 -10.51 -45.82
CA PRO A 196 -6.18 -10.46 -45.90
C PRO A 196 -5.63 -11.36 -47.01
N GLU A 197 -4.67 -10.83 -47.74
CA GLU A 197 -3.94 -11.50 -48.81
C GLU A 197 -2.50 -11.77 -48.35
N ASN A 198 -1.82 -12.71 -49.01
CA ASN A 198 -0.40 -12.95 -48.82
C ASN A 198 0.45 -11.81 -49.44
N GLU A 199 1.76 -11.82 -49.19
CA GLU A 199 2.70 -10.81 -49.70
C GLU A 199 2.71 -10.63 -51.23
N ASN A 200 2.23 -11.64 -51.98
CA ASN A 200 2.16 -11.65 -53.43
C ASN A 200 0.78 -11.24 -53.98
N GLY A 201 -0.13 -10.74 -53.13
CA GLY A 201 -1.51 -10.37 -53.50
C GLY A 201 -2.40 -11.58 -53.81
N GLY A 202 -2.11 -12.73 -53.20
CA GLY A 202 -2.86 -13.98 -53.34
C GLY A 202 -3.52 -14.43 -52.04
N LEU A 203 -4.07 -15.64 -52.02
CA LEU A 203 -4.68 -16.23 -50.82
C LEU A 203 -3.61 -16.49 -49.74
N LEU A 204 -3.99 -16.37 -48.46
CA LEU A 204 -3.12 -16.71 -47.32
C LEU A 204 -2.55 -18.13 -47.46
N ASN A 205 -1.23 -18.27 -47.33
CA ASN A 205 -0.54 -19.55 -47.44
C ASN A 205 -0.63 -20.33 -46.13
N ILE A 206 -1.72 -21.05 -45.92
CA ILE A 206 -1.86 -21.99 -44.80
C ILE A 206 -1.04 -23.25 -45.11
N THR A 207 0.00 -23.52 -44.32
CA THR A 207 0.87 -24.70 -44.43
C THR A 207 0.45 -25.84 -43.50
N GLY A 208 -0.38 -25.54 -42.50
CA GLY A 208 -0.89 -26.49 -41.51
C GLY A 208 -1.96 -25.86 -40.62
N GLY A 209 -2.64 -26.69 -39.82
CA GLY A 209 -3.69 -26.26 -38.90
C GLY A 209 -4.65 -27.39 -38.53
N GLN A 210 -5.57 -27.09 -37.62
CA GLN A 210 -6.57 -28.04 -37.14
C GLN A 210 -7.97 -27.43 -37.23
N ILE A 211 -8.91 -28.21 -37.76
CA ILE A 211 -10.34 -27.95 -37.70
C ILE A 211 -10.95 -28.91 -36.66
N ILE A 212 -11.58 -28.34 -35.64
CA ILE A 212 -12.38 -29.09 -34.66
C ILE A 212 -13.86 -28.91 -35.02
N VAL A 213 -14.59 -30.01 -35.21
CA VAL A 213 -16.02 -29.95 -35.57
C VAL A 213 -16.87 -29.86 -34.31
N LEU A 214 -17.70 -28.80 -34.23
CA LEU A 214 -18.66 -28.52 -33.18
C LEU A 214 -20.08 -28.73 -33.70
N ASN A 215 -20.55 -29.97 -33.60
CA ASN A 215 -21.87 -30.40 -34.09
C ASN A 215 -23.00 -30.20 -33.06
N THR A 216 -22.70 -29.71 -31.86
CA THR A 216 -23.70 -29.30 -30.86
C THR A 216 -23.73 -27.78 -30.82
N VAL A 217 -24.79 -27.21 -31.37
CA VAL A 217 -24.94 -25.77 -31.58
C VAL A 217 -26.08 -25.26 -30.71
N LEU A 218 -25.76 -24.43 -29.73
CA LEU A 218 -26.73 -23.71 -28.90
C LEU A 218 -26.89 -22.31 -29.49
N LYS A 219 -28.03 -22.04 -30.14
CA LYS A 219 -28.32 -20.76 -30.77
C LYS A 219 -29.26 -19.92 -29.90
N PHE A 220 -28.92 -18.66 -29.69
CA PHE A 220 -29.63 -17.73 -28.82
C PHE A 220 -30.13 -16.52 -29.60
N TYR A 221 -31.42 -16.26 -29.49
CA TYR A 221 -32.10 -15.17 -30.19
C TYR A 221 -32.38 -14.03 -29.22
N ALA A 222 -31.82 -12.84 -29.50
CA ALA A 222 -32.02 -11.62 -28.70
C ALA A 222 -31.92 -11.88 -27.18
N SER A 223 -30.89 -12.61 -26.77
CA SER A 223 -30.71 -13.04 -25.39
C SER A 223 -29.26 -13.39 -25.11
N SER A 224 -28.84 -13.21 -23.85
CA SER A 224 -27.55 -13.73 -23.39
C SER A 224 -27.60 -15.26 -23.38
N ALA A 225 -26.48 -15.94 -23.57
CA ALA A 225 -26.50 -17.40 -23.63
C ALA A 225 -26.38 -18.07 -22.26
N PHE A 226 -25.23 -17.97 -21.59
CA PHE A 226 -25.06 -18.48 -20.22
C PHE A 226 -24.83 -17.34 -19.25
N VAL A 227 -25.60 -17.31 -18.16
CA VAL A 227 -25.41 -16.36 -17.06
C VAL A 227 -25.20 -17.12 -15.77
N VAL A 228 -24.03 -16.95 -15.16
CA VAL A 228 -23.67 -17.57 -13.88
C VAL A 228 -23.68 -16.49 -12.80
N GLU A 229 -24.60 -16.63 -11.83
CA GLU A 229 -24.86 -15.59 -10.83
C GLU A 229 -24.50 -16.06 -9.42
N GLY A 230 -23.46 -15.49 -8.81
CA GLY A 230 -23.07 -15.78 -7.41
C GLY A 230 -22.75 -17.24 -7.11
N ARG A 231 -22.54 -18.04 -8.15
CA ARG A 231 -22.24 -19.48 -8.12
C ARG A 231 -21.07 -19.80 -9.03
N GLN A 232 -20.51 -20.98 -8.88
CA GLN A 232 -19.47 -21.46 -9.78
C GLN A 232 -20.05 -22.55 -10.66
N LEU A 233 -20.01 -22.44 -11.99
CA LEU A 233 -20.26 -23.56 -12.89
C LEU A 233 -18.96 -24.34 -13.08
N GLN A 234 -19.00 -25.67 -13.07
CA GLN A 234 -17.78 -26.48 -13.18
C GLN A 234 -17.09 -26.30 -14.54
N SER A 235 -17.81 -26.51 -15.65
CA SER A 235 -17.25 -26.32 -17.00
C SER A 235 -18.29 -26.32 -18.13
N LEU A 236 -18.01 -25.59 -19.22
CA LEU A 236 -18.59 -25.80 -20.55
C LEU A 236 -17.56 -26.43 -21.49
N LYS A 237 -17.95 -27.37 -22.36
CA LYS A 237 -17.01 -28.09 -23.25
C LYS A 237 -17.65 -28.57 -24.56
N ASN A 238 -16.86 -28.65 -25.64
CA ASN A 238 -17.23 -29.33 -26.91
C ASN A 238 -18.53 -28.82 -27.58
N LEU A 239 -18.81 -27.52 -27.56
CA LEU A 239 -20.06 -26.96 -28.09
C LEU A 239 -19.87 -25.57 -28.69
N ALA A 240 -20.76 -25.22 -29.62
CA ALA A 240 -20.87 -23.89 -30.18
C ALA A 240 -22.00 -23.12 -29.48
N ILE A 241 -21.72 -21.91 -29.00
CA ILE A 241 -22.64 -20.95 -28.38
C ILE A 241 -22.78 -19.79 -29.34
N ILE A 242 -23.93 -19.67 -29.99
CA ILE A 242 -24.11 -18.79 -31.14
C ILE A 242 -25.23 -17.79 -30.84
N GLY A 243 -24.93 -16.50 -30.90
CA GLY A 243 -25.93 -15.44 -30.83
C GLY A 243 -26.58 -15.18 -32.19
N ASP A 244 -27.56 -14.28 -32.20
CA ASP A 244 -28.16 -13.75 -33.42
C ASP A 244 -28.00 -12.23 -33.46
N TYR A 245 -26.78 -11.75 -33.76
CA TYR A 245 -26.45 -10.32 -33.71
C TYR A 245 -27.15 -9.43 -34.75
N ARG A 246 -28.03 -9.97 -35.61
CA ARG A 246 -28.64 -9.22 -36.71
C ARG A 246 -29.20 -7.87 -36.23
N PRO A 247 -28.86 -6.75 -36.91
CA PRO A 247 -29.40 -5.44 -36.54
C PRO A 247 -30.92 -5.50 -36.62
N ALA A 248 -31.58 -5.09 -35.53
CA ALA A 248 -33.02 -5.01 -35.47
C ALA A 248 -33.49 -3.91 -36.42
N MET A 249 -33.78 -4.26 -37.66
CA MET A 249 -34.53 -3.39 -38.55
C MET A 249 -35.66 -4.22 -39.16
N ASP A 250 -36.86 -3.87 -38.73
CA ASP A 250 -38.16 -4.40 -39.13
C ASP A 250 -38.64 -5.73 -38.48
N PRO A 251 -39.69 -5.71 -37.64
CA PRO A 251 -40.36 -6.92 -37.13
C PRO A 251 -40.82 -7.88 -38.24
N GLU A 252 -41.11 -7.36 -39.44
CA GLU A 252 -41.53 -8.15 -40.61
C GLU A 252 -40.38 -9.04 -41.16
N ASP A 253 -39.13 -8.56 -41.16
CA ASP A 253 -37.95 -9.34 -41.60
C ASP A 253 -37.50 -10.37 -40.55
N LEU A 254 -37.83 -10.13 -39.28
CA LEU A 254 -37.54 -11.06 -38.17
C LEU A 254 -38.31 -12.39 -38.31
N TYR A 255 -39.52 -12.35 -38.88
CA TYR A 255 -40.38 -13.53 -39.10
C TYR A 255 -39.96 -14.33 -40.34
N ALA A 256 -39.61 -13.64 -41.44
CA ALA A 256 -39.15 -14.29 -42.67
C ALA A 256 -37.80 -15.01 -42.50
N SER A 257 -36.97 -14.52 -41.58
CA SER A 257 -35.60 -14.97 -41.39
C SER A 257 -35.39 -15.93 -40.20
N ASN A 258 -36.46 -16.29 -39.48
CA ASN A 258 -36.47 -17.26 -38.38
C ASN A 258 -37.68 -18.22 -38.44
N PRO A 259 -37.80 -19.05 -39.48
CA PRO A 259 -38.98 -19.91 -39.70
C PRO A 259 -39.18 -21.02 -38.64
N GLY A 260 -38.30 -21.11 -37.63
CA GLY A 260 -38.33 -22.13 -36.57
C GLY A 260 -38.90 -21.66 -35.22
N LEU A 261 -39.20 -20.38 -35.04
CA LEU A 261 -39.74 -19.86 -33.78
C LEU A 261 -41.28 -20.02 -33.73
N THR A 262 -41.80 -20.36 -32.56
CA THR A 262 -43.24 -20.29 -32.27
C THR A 262 -43.70 -18.83 -32.12
N SER A 263 -45.00 -18.58 -32.21
CA SER A 263 -45.56 -17.22 -32.07
C SER A 263 -45.26 -16.57 -30.70
N ASN A 264 -45.14 -17.37 -29.63
CA ASN A 264 -44.82 -16.87 -28.30
C ASN A 264 -43.33 -16.52 -28.18
N GLU A 265 -42.44 -17.37 -28.70
CA GLU A 265 -41.00 -17.11 -28.75
C GLU A 265 -40.69 -15.84 -29.56
N TYR A 266 -41.40 -15.65 -30.66
CA TYR A 266 -41.31 -14.42 -31.46
C TYR A 266 -41.69 -13.17 -30.66
N ALA A 267 -42.77 -13.23 -29.87
CA ALA A 267 -43.19 -12.12 -29.03
C ALA A 267 -42.13 -11.78 -27.97
N THR A 268 -41.50 -12.78 -27.35
CA THR A 268 -40.38 -12.59 -26.40
C THR A 268 -39.19 -11.93 -27.08
N VAL A 269 -38.78 -12.42 -28.25
CA VAL A 269 -37.66 -11.85 -29.01
C VAL A 269 -37.94 -10.39 -29.38
N LEU A 270 -39.17 -10.05 -29.76
CA LEU A 270 -39.57 -8.68 -30.07
C LEU A 270 -39.49 -7.75 -28.85
N VAL A 271 -39.93 -8.21 -27.68
CA VAL A 271 -39.81 -7.47 -26.41
C VAL A 271 -38.34 -7.24 -26.06
N ASN A 272 -37.51 -8.29 -26.09
CA ASN A 272 -36.09 -8.20 -25.80
C ASN A 272 -35.35 -7.21 -26.73
N HIS A 273 -35.73 -7.18 -28.02
CA HIS A 273 -35.20 -6.18 -28.96
C HIS A 273 -35.67 -4.75 -28.68
N THR A 274 -36.89 -4.57 -28.16
CA THR A 274 -37.43 -3.26 -27.81
C THR A 274 -36.75 -2.74 -26.53
N ASP A 275 -36.58 -3.58 -25.52
CA ASP A 275 -35.87 -3.23 -24.28
C ASP A 275 -34.38 -2.88 -24.55
N ARG A 276 -33.80 -3.48 -25.61
CA ARG A 276 -32.45 -3.18 -26.10
C ARG A 276 -32.30 -1.75 -26.66
N SER A 277 -33.33 -1.14 -27.27
CA SER A 277 -33.21 0.23 -27.80
C SER A 277 -33.12 1.29 -26.70
N ASP A 278 -33.70 1.02 -25.53
CA ASP A 278 -33.75 1.96 -24.41
C ASP A 278 -32.49 1.91 -23.52
N ALA A 279 -31.75 0.80 -23.53
CA ALA A 279 -30.57 0.56 -22.67
C ALA A 279 -29.21 0.91 -23.32
N ASN A 280 -29.21 1.44 -24.55
CA ASN A 280 -28.07 1.39 -25.46
C ASN A 280 -26.92 2.39 -25.21
N ALA A 281 -26.94 3.14 -24.10
CA ALA A 281 -25.93 4.16 -23.85
C ALA A 281 -24.62 3.64 -23.20
N TRP A 282 -24.59 2.46 -22.55
CA TRP A 282 -23.44 2.12 -21.67
C TRP A 282 -22.95 0.66 -21.57
N GLY A 283 -23.49 -0.33 -22.29
CA GLY A 283 -22.97 -1.70 -22.07
C GLY A 283 -23.90 -2.88 -22.32
N HIS A 284 -25.21 -2.64 -22.38
CA HIS A 284 -26.25 -3.67 -22.27
C HIS A 284 -26.57 -4.39 -23.59
N GLY A 285 -25.57 -4.97 -24.24
CA GLY A 285 -25.78 -5.98 -25.30
C GLY A 285 -25.94 -7.38 -24.70
N PHE A 286 -26.48 -8.33 -25.45
CA PHE A 286 -26.53 -9.72 -25.01
C PHE A 286 -25.14 -10.37 -25.09
N HIS A 287 -24.79 -11.12 -24.05
CA HIS A 287 -23.47 -11.74 -23.91
C HIS A 287 -23.54 -13.23 -24.20
N GLY A 288 -22.49 -13.81 -24.80
CA GLY A 288 -22.41 -15.26 -24.96
C GLY A 288 -22.29 -15.97 -23.61
N VAL A 289 -21.25 -15.65 -22.86
CA VAL A 289 -21.07 -16.19 -21.51
C VAL A 289 -20.79 -15.06 -20.55
N GLN A 290 -21.58 -14.96 -19.49
CA GLN A 290 -21.49 -13.89 -18.51
C GLN A 290 -21.38 -14.47 -17.10
N ALA A 291 -20.32 -14.08 -16.39
CA ALA A 291 -20.18 -14.29 -14.96
C ALA A 291 -20.52 -12.98 -14.22
N GLN A 292 -21.48 -13.02 -13.30
CA GLN A 292 -21.92 -11.85 -12.54
C GLN A 292 -22.25 -12.15 -11.08
N LEU A 293 -22.30 -11.10 -10.25
CA LEU A 293 -22.64 -11.18 -8.82
C LEU A 293 -21.74 -12.16 -8.03
N GLY A 294 -20.43 -12.22 -8.36
CA GLY A 294 -19.49 -13.19 -7.77
C GLY A 294 -19.55 -14.59 -8.40
N GLY A 295 -20.16 -14.70 -9.58
CA GLY A 295 -20.23 -15.94 -10.34
C GLY A 295 -18.88 -16.33 -10.94
N ASN A 296 -18.62 -17.63 -11.07
CA ASN A 296 -17.39 -18.18 -11.64
C ASN A 296 -17.71 -19.22 -12.71
N ILE A 297 -16.95 -19.27 -13.80
CA ILE A 297 -17.16 -20.26 -14.86
C ILE A 297 -15.84 -20.67 -15.52
N LYS A 298 -15.75 -21.96 -15.87
CA LYS A 298 -14.70 -22.48 -16.74
C LYS A 298 -15.24 -22.79 -18.12
N LEU A 299 -14.65 -22.19 -19.15
CA LEU A 299 -14.81 -22.58 -20.54
C LEU A 299 -13.65 -23.53 -20.86
N ASP A 300 -13.93 -24.83 -20.83
CA ASP A 300 -12.95 -25.87 -21.11
C ASP A 300 -12.76 -26.03 -22.64
N ARG A 301 -12.00 -27.03 -23.05
CA ARG A 301 -11.59 -27.20 -24.44
C ARG A 301 -12.75 -27.24 -25.43
N TYR A 302 -12.53 -26.57 -26.56
CA TYR A 302 -13.38 -26.63 -27.74
C TYR A 302 -14.79 -26.05 -27.51
N VAL A 303 -14.84 -24.89 -26.85
CA VAL A 303 -16.02 -24.03 -26.86
C VAL A 303 -15.82 -22.94 -27.90
N GLY A 304 -16.80 -22.76 -28.78
CA GLY A 304 -16.85 -21.67 -29.74
C GLY A 304 -17.99 -20.72 -29.40
N VAL A 305 -17.69 -19.46 -29.09
CA VAL A 305 -18.68 -18.42 -28.80
C VAL A 305 -18.68 -17.43 -29.94
N ALA A 306 -19.82 -17.18 -30.58
CA ALA A 306 -19.85 -16.27 -31.71
C ALA A 306 -21.18 -15.57 -31.91
N GLN A 307 -21.16 -14.50 -32.70
CA GLN A 307 -22.37 -13.85 -33.22
C GLN A 307 -23.27 -13.20 -32.15
N PHE A 308 -22.70 -12.75 -31.03
CA PHE A 308 -23.42 -11.94 -30.04
C PHE A 308 -23.32 -10.45 -30.35
N ASP A 309 -24.37 -9.70 -30.02
CA ASP A 309 -24.40 -8.24 -30.16
C ASP A 309 -23.60 -7.51 -29.07
N GLY A 310 -23.41 -8.14 -27.91
CA GLY A 310 -22.57 -7.70 -26.81
C GLY A 310 -21.19 -8.34 -26.85
N GLN A 311 -20.77 -8.85 -25.69
CA GLN A 311 -19.47 -9.52 -25.54
C GLN A 311 -19.60 -11.01 -25.82
N GLY A 312 -18.57 -11.64 -26.38
CA GLY A 312 -18.49 -13.10 -26.41
C GLY A 312 -18.49 -13.67 -24.99
N VAL A 313 -17.49 -13.30 -24.19
CA VAL A 313 -17.32 -13.73 -22.80
C VAL A 313 -17.05 -12.51 -21.91
N SER A 314 -17.81 -12.35 -20.83
CA SER A 314 -17.68 -11.24 -19.89
C SER A 314 -17.61 -11.69 -18.43
N ALA A 315 -16.86 -10.93 -17.62
CA ALA A 315 -16.75 -11.11 -16.18
C ALA A 315 -16.97 -9.76 -15.47
N HIS A 316 -17.92 -9.72 -14.55
CA HIS A 316 -18.36 -8.54 -13.79
C HIS A 316 -17.71 -8.51 -12.38
N PRO A 317 -17.94 -7.48 -11.53
CA PRO A 317 -17.23 -7.36 -10.26
C PRO A 317 -17.23 -8.64 -9.42
N ALA A 318 -16.07 -8.93 -8.82
CA ALA A 318 -15.82 -10.11 -7.99
C ALA A 318 -16.01 -11.47 -8.69
N CYS A 319 -16.08 -11.52 -10.02
CA CYS A 319 -16.23 -12.76 -10.79
C CYS A 319 -14.89 -13.28 -11.32
N TYR A 320 -14.84 -14.60 -11.57
CA TYR A 320 -13.70 -15.30 -12.14
C TYR A 320 -14.09 -16.12 -13.37
N VAL A 321 -13.39 -15.93 -14.49
CA VAL A 321 -13.55 -16.74 -15.70
C VAL A 321 -12.23 -17.38 -16.09
N GLU A 322 -12.22 -18.70 -16.30
CA GLU A 322 -11.10 -19.44 -16.88
C GLU A 322 -11.51 -19.98 -18.25
N ALA A 323 -10.76 -19.66 -19.30
CA ALA A 323 -10.97 -20.18 -20.65
C ALA A 323 -9.74 -20.94 -21.15
N ASP A 324 -9.90 -22.22 -21.49
CA ASP A 324 -8.87 -23.07 -22.12
C ASP A 324 -9.31 -23.42 -23.53
N ARG A 325 -8.49 -23.11 -24.55
CA ARG A 325 -8.71 -23.52 -25.94
C ARG A 325 -10.09 -23.15 -26.50
N THR A 326 -10.66 -22.05 -26.01
CA THR A 326 -11.96 -21.49 -26.40
C THR A 326 -11.77 -20.39 -27.44
N ALA A 327 -12.70 -20.24 -28.38
CA ALA A 327 -12.71 -19.15 -29.34
C ALA A 327 -13.92 -18.24 -29.16
N CYS A 328 -13.70 -16.93 -29.20
CA CYS A 328 -14.73 -15.89 -29.26
C CYS A 328 -14.62 -15.14 -30.58
N SER A 329 -15.55 -15.39 -31.50
CA SER A 329 -15.46 -14.90 -32.88
C SER A 329 -16.67 -14.11 -33.33
N ALA A 330 -16.48 -13.08 -34.14
CA ALA A 330 -17.58 -12.37 -34.80
C ALA A 330 -18.68 -11.83 -33.87
N ASN A 331 -18.29 -11.29 -32.72
CA ASN A 331 -19.20 -10.54 -31.85
C ASN A 331 -19.18 -9.05 -32.22
N GLU A 332 -20.30 -8.35 -32.05
CA GLU A 332 -20.43 -6.93 -32.38
C GLU A 332 -19.68 -6.00 -31.43
N ARG A 333 -19.25 -6.50 -30.27
CA ARG A 333 -18.32 -5.79 -29.39
C ARG A 333 -17.02 -6.54 -29.27
N ARG A 334 -16.75 -7.16 -28.11
CA ARG A 334 -15.46 -7.77 -27.82
C ARG A 334 -15.53 -9.29 -27.70
N GLY A 335 -14.38 -9.93 -27.82
CA GLY A 335 -14.23 -11.36 -27.53
C GLY A 335 -14.30 -11.64 -26.03
N PHE A 336 -13.26 -11.24 -25.28
CA PHE A 336 -13.12 -11.48 -23.85
C PHE A 336 -13.02 -10.15 -23.07
N TYR A 337 -13.92 -9.95 -22.10
CA TYR A 337 -14.08 -8.67 -21.39
C TYR A 337 -14.31 -8.85 -19.87
N PRO A 338 -13.24 -8.95 -19.07
CA PRO A 338 -13.34 -8.68 -17.64
C PRO A 338 -13.43 -7.17 -17.35
N THR A 339 -14.28 -6.78 -16.39
CA THR A 339 -14.46 -5.39 -15.97
C THR A 339 -14.62 -5.25 -14.45
N GLN A 340 -14.46 -4.04 -13.91
CA GLN A 340 -14.79 -3.66 -12.53
C GLN A 340 -14.22 -4.62 -11.46
N THR A 341 -12.90 -4.84 -11.45
CA THR A 341 -12.15 -5.77 -10.55
C THR A 341 -12.34 -7.28 -10.81
N ALA A 342 -13.04 -7.67 -11.87
CA ALA A 342 -13.11 -9.07 -12.28
C ALA A 342 -11.73 -9.62 -12.68
N TYR A 343 -11.58 -10.94 -12.57
CA TYR A 343 -10.39 -11.66 -13.03
C TYR A 343 -10.74 -12.63 -14.15
N MET A 344 -9.95 -12.65 -15.22
CA MET A 344 -10.10 -13.62 -16.30
C MET A 344 -8.75 -14.21 -16.69
N LYS A 345 -8.71 -15.53 -16.89
CA LYS A 345 -7.55 -16.27 -17.39
C LYS A 345 -7.88 -16.97 -18.70
N CYS A 346 -7.07 -16.71 -19.71
CA CYS A 346 -7.26 -17.19 -21.07
C CYS A 346 -6.01 -17.94 -21.55
N VAL A 347 -6.11 -19.26 -21.72
CA VAL A 347 -5.01 -20.13 -22.15
C VAL A 347 -5.34 -20.76 -23.51
N GLY A 348 -4.50 -20.54 -24.52
CA GLY A 348 -4.69 -21.11 -25.85
C GLY A 348 -5.98 -20.66 -26.55
N THR A 349 -6.55 -19.52 -26.13
CA THR A 349 -7.82 -18.98 -26.63
C THR A 349 -7.65 -18.16 -27.90
N ILE A 350 -8.74 -18.00 -28.66
CA ILE A 350 -8.77 -17.20 -29.89
C ILE A 350 -9.85 -16.13 -29.74
N ALA A 351 -9.53 -14.86 -29.96
CA ALA A 351 -10.51 -13.79 -30.10
C ALA A 351 -10.36 -13.20 -31.51
N SER A 352 -11.32 -13.46 -32.38
CA SER A 352 -11.16 -13.11 -33.79
C SER A 352 -12.38 -12.47 -34.43
N ALA A 353 -12.13 -11.57 -35.39
CA ALA A 353 -13.19 -10.92 -36.15
C ALA A 353 -14.27 -10.22 -35.32
N ASN A 354 -13.97 -9.78 -34.10
CA ASN A 354 -14.92 -8.99 -33.31
C ASN A 354 -14.95 -7.55 -33.85
N ASN A 355 -16.11 -6.91 -33.81
CA ASN A 355 -16.33 -5.58 -34.39
C ASN A 355 -15.72 -4.45 -33.53
N THR A 356 -15.17 -4.74 -32.36
CA THR A 356 -14.28 -3.83 -31.62
C THR A 356 -12.99 -4.55 -31.23
N ASP A 357 -12.84 -5.01 -29.99
CA ASP A 357 -11.58 -5.57 -29.47
C ASP A 357 -11.59 -7.10 -29.33
N GLY A 358 -10.42 -7.74 -29.46
CA GLY A 358 -10.28 -9.17 -29.16
C GLY A 358 -10.39 -9.44 -27.65
N TYR A 359 -9.48 -8.83 -26.89
CA TYR A 359 -9.40 -8.93 -25.44
C TYR A 359 -9.32 -7.54 -24.82
N ILE A 360 -10.03 -7.32 -23.73
CA ILE A 360 -10.00 -6.03 -23.03
C ILE A 360 -10.15 -6.19 -21.52
N SER A 361 -9.25 -5.56 -20.77
CA SER A 361 -9.34 -5.43 -19.32
C SER A 361 -9.63 -3.98 -18.95
N ASP A 362 -10.71 -3.75 -18.21
CA ASP A 362 -11.27 -2.42 -17.96
C ASP A 362 -11.62 -2.20 -16.48
N LEU A 363 -11.63 -0.95 -16.01
CA LEU A 363 -12.08 -0.55 -14.66
C LEU A 363 -11.45 -1.39 -13.51
N ASN A 364 -10.11 -1.44 -13.44
CA ASN A 364 -9.34 -2.24 -12.48
C ASN A 364 -9.48 -3.77 -12.60
N ALA A 365 -10.05 -4.29 -13.70
CA ALA A 365 -10.04 -5.72 -13.96
C ALA A 365 -8.62 -6.26 -14.21
N VAL A 366 -8.47 -7.57 -14.11
CA VAL A 366 -7.23 -8.29 -14.39
C VAL A 366 -7.50 -9.35 -15.45
N LEU A 367 -6.69 -9.34 -16.50
CA LEU A 367 -6.71 -10.34 -17.57
C LEU A 367 -5.33 -10.99 -17.70
N GLU A 368 -5.28 -12.31 -17.59
CA GLU A 368 -4.09 -13.10 -17.90
C GLU A 368 -4.30 -13.89 -19.19
N MET A 369 -3.37 -13.77 -20.13
CA MET A 369 -3.40 -14.44 -21.41
C MET A 369 -2.12 -15.24 -21.64
N GLU A 370 -2.26 -16.48 -22.07
CA GLU A 370 -1.14 -17.37 -22.38
C GLU A 370 -1.40 -18.11 -23.70
N SER A 371 -0.46 -18.05 -24.64
CA SER A 371 -0.59 -18.68 -25.96
C SER A 371 -1.90 -18.34 -26.67
N ALA A 372 -2.42 -17.13 -26.42
CA ALA A 372 -3.69 -16.66 -26.95
C ALA A 372 -3.49 -15.95 -28.30
N ILE A 373 -4.54 -15.89 -29.10
CA ILE A 373 -4.56 -15.25 -30.40
C ILE A 373 -5.64 -14.18 -30.41
N ALA A 374 -5.29 -12.95 -30.76
CA ALA A 374 -6.19 -11.83 -31.00
C ALA A 374 -6.06 -11.42 -32.48
N ALA A 375 -6.96 -11.89 -33.33
CA ALA A 375 -6.76 -11.77 -34.77
C ALA A 375 -7.94 -11.20 -35.54
N GLY A 376 -7.69 -10.20 -36.37
CA GLY A 376 -8.68 -9.66 -37.27
C GLY A 376 -9.84 -8.92 -36.62
N ASN A 377 -9.66 -8.37 -35.42
CA ASN A 377 -10.67 -7.54 -34.78
C ASN A 377 -10.67 -6.15 -35.43
N LYS A 378 -11.82 -5.47 -35.49
CA LYS A 378 -11.93 -4.17 -36.18
C LYS A 378 -11.14 -3.06 -35.50
N GLU A 379 -11.04 -3.09 -34.17
CA GLU A 379 -10.23 -2.16 -33.40
C GLU A 379 -8.96 -2.84 -32.89
N ASN A 380 -8.88 -3.15 -31.59
CA ASN A 380 -7.64 -3.60 -30.96
C ASN A 380 -7.59 -5.12 -30.82
N GLY A 381 -6.40 -5.72 -30.91
CA GLY A 381 -6.21 -7.11 -30.54
C GLY A 381 -6.39 -7.31 -29.03
N VAL A 382 -5.57 -6.62 -28.25
CA VAL A 382 -5.57 -6.64 -26.78
C VAL A 382 -5.52 -5.22 -26.24
N LEU A 383 -6.38 -4.90 -25.26
CA LEU A 383 -6.51 -3.56 -24.70
C LEU A 383 -6.56 -3.56 -23.16
N ALA A 384 -5.66 -2.81 -22.52
CA ALA A 384 -5.77 -2.43 -21.11
C ALA A 384 -6.34 -1.01 -21.01
N LEU A 385 -7.44 -0.82 -20.27
CA LEU A 385 -8.16 0.46 -20.18
C LEU A 385 -8.58 0.80 -18.74
N HIS A 386 -8.62 2.09 -18.38
CA HIS A 386 -9.10 2.60 -17.09
C HIS A 386 -8.60 1.81 -15.87
N LYS A 387 -7.28 1.75 -15.64
CA LYS A 387 -6.62 0.96 -14.57
C LYS A 387 -6.71 -0.56 -14.74
N GLY A 388 -7.25 -1.04 -15.86
CA GLY A 388 -7.25 -2.45 -16.22
C GLY A 388 -5.82 -2.95 -16.39
N ARG A 389 -5.58 -4.19 -15.96
CA ARG A 389 -4.28 -4.86 -16.07
C ARG A 389 -4.38 -6.04 -17.00
N VAL A 390 -3.43 -6.16 -17.91
CA VAL A 390 -3.32 -7.29 -18.82
C VAL A 390 -1.90 -7.87 -18.74
N SER A 391 -1.79 -9.14 -18.41
CA SER A 391 -0.56 -9.91 -18.54
C SER A 391 -0.66 -10.84 -19.75
N VAL A 392 0.24 -10.66 -20.71
CA VAL A 392 0.29 -11.43 -21.95
C VAL A 392 1.55 -12.29 -21.96
N LYS A 393 1.39 -13.59 -22.24
CA LYS A 393 2.47 -14.57 -22.32
C LYS A 393 2.43 -15.29 -23.65
N SER A 394 3.52 -15.19 -24.43
CA SER A 394 3.71 -15.95 -25.67
C SER A 394 2.49 -15.96 -26.61
N SER A 395 1.87 -14.80 -26.82
CA SER A 395 0.60 -14.64 -27.54
C SER A 395 0.76 -13.86 -28.84
N VAL A 396 -0.24 -13.96 -29.73
CA VAL A 396 -0.20 -13.33 -31.05
C VAL A 396 -1.36 -12.34 -31.20
N SER A 397 -1.05 -11.12 -31.63
CA SER A 397 -2.01 -10.13 -32.09
C SER A 397 -1.77 -9.84 -33.58
N SER A 398 -2.72 -10.21 -34.45
CA SER A 398 -2.50 -10.25 -35.90
C SER A 398 -3.65 -9.66 -36.70
N GLY A 399 -3.38 -8.75 -37.65
CA GLY A 399 -4.41 -8.32 -38.61
C GLY A 399 -5.53 -7.45 -38.04
N ASN A 400 -5.33 -6.78 -36.90
CA ASN A 400 -6.38 -5.96 -36.28
C ASN A 400 -6.47 -4.57 -36.95
N GLY A 401 -7.66 -3.97 -36.94
CA GLY A 401 -7.94 -2.73 -37.67
C GLY A 401 -7.45 -1.44 -37.01
N PHE A 402 -6.96 -1.53 -35.77
CA PHE A 402 -6.31 -0.44 -35.06
C PHE A 402 -4.96 -0.89 -34.49
N GLN A 403 -4.88 -1.24 -33.19
CA GLN A 403 -3.64 -1.64 -32.53
C GLN A 403 -3.56 -3.16 -32.33
N GLY A 404 -2.34 -3.69 -32.26
CA GLY A 404 -2.11 -5.05 -31.79
C GLY A 404 -2.31 -5.16 -30.28
N PHE A 405 -1.28 -4.80 -29.52
CA PHE A 405 -1.29 -4.71 -28.07
C PHE A 405 -1.40 -3.24 -27.64
N SER A 406 -2.40 -2.87 -26.84
CA SER A 406 -2.65 -1.48 -26.46
C SER A 406 -2.91 -1.30 -24.96
N ALA A 407 -2.37 -0.22 -24.39
CA ALA A 407 -2.72 0.24 -23.05
C ALA A 407 -3.10 1.74 -23.09
N ARG A 408 -4.24 2.11 -22.49
CA ARG A 408 -4.78 3.47 -22.50
C ARG A 408 -5.44 3.83 -21.16
N GLY A 409 -5.42 5.09 -20.78
CA GLY A 409 -6.22 5.65 -19.68
C GLY A 409 -5.73 5.32 -18.27
N GLY A 410 -5.02 6.28 -17.66
CA GLY A 410 -4.69 6.44 -16.24
C GLY A 410 -4.44 5.17 -15.43
N LEU A 411 -3.17 4.76 -15.31
CA LEU A 411 -2.69 3.58 -14.56
C LEU A 411 -3.09 2.21 -15.15
N SER A 412 -3.53 2.15 -16.40
CA SER A 412 -3.65 0.87 -17.10
C SER A 412 -2.27 0.24 -17.30
N GLU A 413 -2.16 -1.08 -17.11
CA GLU A 413 -0.89 -1.81 -17.19
C GLU A 413 -0.99 -2.93 -18.21
N LEU A 414 -0.04 -2.97 -19.15
CA LEU A 414 0.11 -4.07 -20.11
C LEU A 414 1.50 -4.67 -19.98
N MET A 415 1.55 -5.91 -19.50
CA MET A 415 2.79 -6.64 -19.28
C MET A 415 2.92 -7.77 -20.31
N LEU A 416 3.80 -7.59 -21.29
CA LEU A 416 4.14 -8.58 -22.31
C LEU A 416 5.37 -9.37 -21.85
N THR A 417 5.21 -10.66 -21.61
CA THR A 417 6.24 -11.57 -21.08
C THR A 417 6.25 -12.89 -21.85
N THR A 418 7.15 -13.81 -21.52
CA THR A 418 7.25 -15.13 -22.18
C THR A 418 7.24 -16.28 -21.20
N MET A 419 6.97 -17.46 -21.74
CA MET A 419 7.40 -18.71 -21.14
C MET A 419 8.54 -19.31 -21.97
N GLY A 420 9.76 -19.30 -21.42
CA GLY A 420 10.93 -19.81 -22.12
C GLY A 420 11.27 -19.01 -23.37
N THR A 421 11.42 -19.68 -24.52
CA THR A 421 11.83 -19.07 -25.80
C THR A 421 10.68 -18.53 -26.66
N SER A 422 9.43 -18.68 -26.21
CA SER A 422 8.23 -18.35 -27.00
C SER A 422 7.90 -16.85 -26.93
N LYS A 423 7.78 -16.20 -28.09
CA LYS A 423 7.66 -14.73 -28.22
C LYS A 423 6.21 -14.25 -28.23
N ASN A 424 6.00 -12.98 -27.87
CA ASN A 424 4.78 -12.26 -28.22
C ASN A 424 4.92 -11.70 -29.65
N TRP A 425 3.85 -11.73 -30.44
CA TRP A 425 3.86 -11.24 -31.82
C TRP A 425 2.77 -10.20 -32.04
N ALA A 426 3.13 -9.03 -32.55
CA ALA A 426 2.22 -7.98 -32.98
C ALA A 426 2.43 -7.73 -34.47
N VAL A 427 1.61 -8.36 -35.31
CA VAL A 427 1.87 -8.40 -36.75
C VAL A 427 0.67 -7.95 -37.58
N HIS A 428 0.91 -7.36 -38.74
CA HIS A 428 -0.15 -7.04 -39.71
C HIS A 428 -1.29 -6.13 -39.20
N ASN A 429 -1.09 -5.37 -38.12
CA ASN A 429 -2.12 -4.45 -37.61
C ASN A 429 -2.15 -3.17 -38.45
N LEU A 430 -3.33 -2.56 -38.64
CA LEU A 430 -3.51 -1.40 -39.52
C LEU A 430 -2.90 -0.11 -38.97
N ILE A 431 -2.66 0.00 -37.67
CA ILE A 431 -1.93 1.14 -37.09
C ILE A 431 -0.67 0.63 -36.42
N ASN A 432 -0.63 0.47 -35.09
CA ASN A 432 0.59 0.08 -34.41
C ASN A 432 0.57 -1.36 -33.95
N GLY A 433 1.75 -1.98 -33.89
CA GLY A 433 1.90 -3.29 -33.27
C GLY A 433 1.70 -3.20 -31.75
N VAL A 434 2.41 -2.29 -31.09
CA VAL A 434 2.24 -1.99 -29.66
C VAL A 434 2.00 -0.51 -29.44
N TYR A 435 0.99 -0.17 -28.63
CA TYR A 435 0.57 1.22 -28.42
C TYR A 435 0.30 1.54 -26.95
N ALA A 436 0.85 2.67 -26.49
CA ALA A 436 0.52 3.26 -25.18
C ALA A 436 -0.10 4.65 -25.37
N ALA A 437 -1.07 5.03 -24.53
CA ALA A 437 -1.57 6.40 -24.41
C ALA A 437 -2.06 6.77 -22.99
N ASP A 438 -2.25 8.07 -22.75
CA ASP A 438 -3.01 8.62 -21.62
C ASP A 438 -2.58 8.13 -20.22
N GLY A 439 -1.26 8.12 -19.93
CA GLY A 439 -0.74 7.67 -18.64
C GLY A 439 -0.82 6.15 -18.39
N ALA A 440 -0.89 5.36 -19.46
CA ALA A 440 -0.78 3.91 -19.39
C ALA A 440 0.68 3.44 -19.42
N GLU A 441 0.93 2.26 -18.84
CA GLU A 441 2.23 1.61 -18.75
C GLU A 441 2.26 0.35 -19.62
N VAL A 442 3.33 0.19 -20.41
CA VAL A 442 3.59 -1.03 -21.20
C VAL A 442 4.98 -1.57 -20.88
N ARG A 443 5.03 -2.79 -20.34
CA ARG A 443 6.28 -3.54 -20.10
C ARG A 443 6.45 -4.60 -21.17
N MET A 444 7.56 -4.60 -21.90
CA MET A 444 7.74 -5.46 -23.07
C MET A 444 8.98 -6.33 -22.99
N ALA A 445 8.81 -7.62 -22.74
CA ALA A 445 9.84 -8.63 -22.91
C ALA A 445 9.52 -9.54 -24.11
N TYR A 446 10.54 -9.85 -24.93
CA TYR A 446 10.48 -10.77 -26.07
C TYR A 446 9.26 -10.56 -26.99
N THR A 447 9.00 -9.30 -27.34
CA THR A 447 7.86 -8.94 -28.20
C THR A 447 8.36 -8.54 -29.58
N TRP A 448 7.78 -9.15 -30.61
CA TRP A 448 8.14 -8.93 -32.00
C TRP A 448 7.01 -8.21 -32.70
N SER A 449 7.32 -7.04 -33.25
CA SER A 449 6.38 -6.21 -34.00
C SER A 449 6.82 -6.10 -35.45
N LYS A 450 5.99 -6.57 -36.40
CA LYS A 450 6.37 -6.66 -37.81
C LYS A 450 5.18 -6.42 -38.74
N ASN A 451 5.42 -5.86 -39.92
CA ASN A 451 4.42 -5.75 -40.98
C ASN A 451 3.14 -5.01 -40.57
N ASN A 452 3.20 -4.16 -39.53
CA ASN A 452 2.11 -3.24 -39.19
C ASN A 452 2.12 -2.08 -40.19
N LEU A 453 0.94 -1.57 -40.55
CA LEU A 453 0.81 -0.51 -41.56
C LEU A 453 1.26 0.86 -41.03
N GLY A 454 1.06 1.13 -39.73
CA GLY A 454 1.66 2.25 -39.00
C GLY A 454 2.94 1.83 -38.28
N ASP A 455 3.09 2.25 -37.03
CA ASP A 455 4.36 2.09 -36.29
C ASP A 455 4.50 0.67 -35.72
N GLY A 456 5.71 0.14 -35.62
CA GLY A 456 5.92 -1.11 -34.88
C GLY A 456 5.55 -0.95 -33.40
N ILE A 457 6.05 0.11 -32.77
CA ILE A 457 5.82 0.48 -31.37
C ILE A 457 5.62 1.99 -31.31
N LYS A 458 4.55 2.47 -30.63
CA LYS A 458 4.23 3.89 -30.50
C LYS A 458 3.72 4.26 -29.11
N GLY A 459 4.21 5.37 -28.56
CA GLY A 459 3.68 6.01 -27.34
C GLY A 459 3.13 7.40 -27.64
N ALA A 460 1.92 7.72 -27.17
CA ALA A 460 1.40 9.09 -27.19
C ALA A 460 2.12 9.97 -26.14
N PRO A 461 2.08 11.31 -26.26
CA PRO A 461 2.55 12.20 -25.21
C PRO A 461 1.89 11.83 -23.87
N PHE A 462 2.65 11.86 -22.76
CA PHE A 462 2.21 11.46 -21.40
C PHE A 462 2.03 9.95 -21.15
N THR A 463 2.52 9.07 -22.03
CA THR A 463 2.64 7.64 -21.70
C THR A 463 3.81 7.40 -20.77
N GLU A 464 3.58 6.64 -19.70
CA GLU A 464 4.58 6.58 -18.63
C GLU A 464 5.82 5.76 -19.04
N TRP A 465 5.76 4.55 -19.63
CA TRP A 465 6.99 3.78 -19.90
C TRP A 465 6.86 2.75 -21.02
N PHE A 466 7.92 2.61 -21.83
CA PHE A 466 8.26 1.38 -22.55
C PHE A 466 9.54 0.82 -21.93
N LEU A 467 9.42 -0.29 -21.20
CA LEU A 467 10.58 -1.02 -20.68
C LEU A 467 10.83 -2.23 -21.58
N GLY A 468 11.84 -2.13 -22.45
CA GLY A 468 12.31 -3.21 -23.30
C GLY A 468 13.82 -3.39 -23.17
N THR A 469 14.28 -4.63 -23.02
CA THR A 469 15.70 -4.96 -23.20
C THR A 469 15.99 -5.04 -24.70
N ASN A 470 16.94 -4.23 -25.19
CA ASN A 470 17.31 -4.15 -26.62
C ASN A 470 17.68 -5.52 -27.23
N ASP A 471 18.11 -6.49 -26.42
CA ASP A 471 18.52 -7.81 -26.89
C ASP A 471 17.36 -8.76 -27.28
N ASN A 472 16.09 -8.42 -26.95
CA ASN A 472 14.99 -9.40 -27.08
C ASN A 472 13.70 -8.90 -27.77
N SER A 473 13.51 -7.60 -27.98
CA SER A 473 12.33 -7.05 -28.64
C SER A 473 12.70 -6.42 -29.99
N TYR A 474 11.99 -6.78 -31.06
CA TYR A 474 12.33 -6.40 -32.44
C TYR A 474 11.15 -5.69 -33.12
N SER A 475 11.42 -4.57 -33.80
CA SER A 475 10.46 -3.78 -34.56
C SER A 475 11.02 -3.53 -35.96
N ASN A 476 10.31 -3.92 -37.03
CA ASN A 476 10.79 -3.79 -38.41
C ASN A 476 9.74 -3.21 -39.39
N GLY A 477 8.78 -2.43 -38.88
CA GLY A 477 7.81 -1.65 -39.66
C GLY A 477 8.17 -0.16 -39.70
N GLY A 478 7.49 0.63 -40.54
CA GLY A 478 7.73 2.07 -40.72
C GLY A 478 7.93 2.83 -39.40
N ASP A 479 8.90 3.75 -39.38
CA ASP A 479 9.46 4.42 -38.18
C ASP A 479 9.44 3.50 -36.95
N ALA A 480 10.35 2.49 -36.97
CA ALA A 480 10.39 1.37 -36.03
C ALA A 480 10.26 1.75 -34.54
N TRP A 481 10.58 3.01 -34.20
CA TRP A 481 10.46 3.67 -32.91
C TRP A 481 10.01 5.13 -33.12
N ALA A 482 8.70 5.39 -33.20
CA ALA A 482 8.15 6.75 -33.28
C ALA A 482 7.68 7.22 -31.88
N PHE A 483 8.53 7.96 -31.18
CA PHE A 483 8.23 8.53 -29.86
C PHE A 483 8.05 10.04 -29.98
N GLU A 484 6.86 10.54 -29.63
CA GLU A 484 6.60 11.97 -29.51
C GLU A 484 6.82 12.48 -28.07
N SER A 485 7.26 11.60 -27.16
CA SER A 485 7.56 11.88 -25.76
C SER A 485 9.08 12.00 -25.51
N PRO A 486 9.56 12.95 -24.68
CA PRO A 486 10.99 13.11 -24.38
C PRO A 486 11.63 11.99 -23.54
N ASP A 487 10.86 11.04 -23.01
CA ASP A 487 11.33 10.04 -22.02
C ASP A 487 11.48 8.61 -22.61
N LEU A 488 12.42 8.42 -23.53
CA LEU A 488 12.85 7.09 -23.96
C LEU A 488 13.99 6.61 -23.06
N VAL A 489 13.76 5.58 -22.24
CA VAL A 489 14.85 4.86 -21.56
C VAL A 489 15.23 3.64 -22.40
N GLU A 490 16.20 3.83 -23.30
CA GLU A 490 16.92 2.72 -23.92
C GLU A 490 17.87 2.11 -22.89
N SER A 491 17.57 0.88 -22.47
CA SER A 491 18.49 0.05 -21.68
C SER A 491 19.63 -0.46 -22.59
N ASN A 492 20.65 0.36 -22.83
CA ASN A 492 21.91 -0.08 -23.45
C ASN A 492 22.85 -0.68 -22.40
N CYS A 493 22.94 -2.01 -22.39
CA CYS A 493 23.90 -2.78 -21.60
C CYS A 493 25.12 -3.15 -22.47
N ASP A 494 26.06 -2.22 -22.63
CA ASP A 494 27.48 -2.56 -22.82
C ASP A 494 28.37 -1.30 -22.81
N TYR A 495 28.75 -0.81 -21.63
CA TYR A 495 29.92 0.07 -21.50
C TYR A 495 30.66 -0.18 -20.18
N ALA A 496 31.59 -1.12 -20.24
CA ALA A 496 32.57 -1.37 -19.19
C ALA A 496 33.66 -0.30 -19.22
N ALA A 497 33.47 0.79 -18.47
CA ALA A 497 34.49 1.52 -17.71
C ALA A 497 33.90 2.84 -17.19
N TRP A 498 34.51 3.37 -16.11
CA TRP A 498 34.34 4.69 -15.48
C TRP A 498 33.64 4.67 -14.12
N THR A 499 34.50 4.63 -13.10
CA THR A 499 34.29 5.05 -11.72
C THR A 499 33.80 6.50 -11.63
N THR A 500 32.88 6.77 -10.69
CA THR A 500 32.37 8.09 -10.26
C THR A 500 31.79 8.98 -11.37
N HIS A 501 30.45 9.01 -11.49
CA HIS A 501 29.75 10.07 -12.21
C HIS A 501 29.13 11.04 -11.20
N SER A 502 29.63 12.28 -11.19
CA SER A 502 28.85 13.46 -10.82
C SER A 502 27.90 13.77 -11.99
N MET A 503 26.59 13.89 -11.75
CA MET A 503 25.67 14.36 -12.79
C MET A 503 26.04 15.79 -13.23
N PRO A 504 25.86 16.16 -14.51
CA PRO A 504 26.01 17.54 -14.93
C PRO A 504 24.95 18.39 -14.24
N CYS A 505 25.37 19.51 -13.65
CA CYS A 505 24.49 20.51 -13.07
C CYS A 505 23.38 20.92 -14.05
N VAL A 506 22.14 20.54 -13.74
CA VAL A 506 20.97 21.12 -14.40
C VAL A 506 20.71 22.46 -13.71
N SER A 507 21.29 23.51 -14.28
CA SER A 507 21.02 24.90 -13.87
C SER A 507 19.53 25.21 -13.97
N LYS A 508 18.97 25.82 -12.91
CA LYS A 508 17.67 26.50 -12.84
C LYS A 508 17.20 27.04 -14.19
N ALA A 509 16.36 26.27 -14.88
CA ALA A 509 15.41 26.76 -15.87
C ALA A 509 14.06 26.15 -15.50
N TRP A 510 13.36 26.79 -14.56
CA TRP A 510 11.98 26.48 -14.23
C TRP A 510 11.13 26.76 -15.48
N SER A 511 10.84 25.71 -16.23
CA SER A 511 9.75 25.66 -17.19
C SER A 511 8.56 25.06 -16.43
N SER A 512 7.52 25.86 -16.24
CA SER A 512 6.34 25.60 -15.43
C SER A 512 5.44 24.46 -15.93
N ASP A 513 5.94 23.51 -16.72
CA ASP A 513 5.07 22.56 -17.44
C ASP A 513 5.70 21.20 -17.78
N THR A 514 6.75 20.75 -17.07
CA THR A 514 7.36 19.44 -17.32
C THR A 514 7.76 18.73 -16.03
N ARG A 515 6.89 17.82 -15.54
CA ARG A 515 7.26 16.78 -14.55
C ARG A 515 8.04 15.69 -15.28
N SER A 516 9.36 15.86 -15.40
CA SER A 516 10.24 14.75 -15.80
C SER A 516 10.24 13.70 -14.68
N LYS A 517 10.42 12.41 -14.97
CA LYS A 517 10.72 11.37 -13.95
C LYS A 517 12.15 10.89 -14.17
N ILE A 518 13.02 11.00 -13.16
CA ILE A 518 14.34 10.34 -13.15
C ILE A 518 14.14 8.97 -12.50
N ILE A 519 14.27 7.89 -13.29
CA ILE A 519 14.43 6.54 -12.75
C ILE A 519 15.92 6.18 -12.76
N LEU A 520 16.45 5.81 -11.59
CA LEU A 520 17.77 5.20 -11.44
C LEU A 520 17.64 3.67 -11.63
N LEU A 521 17.86 3.16 -12.84
CA LEU A 521 18.03 1.72 -13.11
C LEU A 521 19.53 1.43 -13.34
N ASP A 522 20.18 0.79 -12.36
CA ASP A 522 21.38 0.00 -12.60
C ASP A 522 21.06 -1.42 -12.11
N ASP A 523 20.54 -2.24 -13.02
CA ASP A 523 19.98 -3.56 -12.71
C ASP A 523 21.05 -4.68 -12.65
N ASP A 524 22.31 -4.40 -13.02
CA ASP A 524 23.35 -5.45 -13.15
C ASP A 524 24.54 -5.30 -12.19
N LYS A 525 24.57 -4.31 -11.30
CA LYS A 525 25.71 -4.08 -10.41
C LYS A 525 25.40 -4.18 -8.91
N GLY A 526 24.90 -5.31 -8.40
CA GLY A 526 24.87 -5.55 -6.94
C GLY A 526 24.13 -4.49 -6.09
N PRO A 527 24.29 -4.49 -4.75
CA PRO A 527 23.53 -3.61 -3.87
C PRO A 527 24.14 -2.21 -3.85
N TYR A 528 23.78 -1.35 -4.81
CA TYR A 528 24.02 0.09 -4.67
C TYR A 528 22.79 0.76 -4.06
N GLU A 529 22.98 1.29 -2.86
CA GLU A 529 22.10 2.30 -2.23
C GLU A 529 22.28 3.61 -3.01
N ALA A 530 21.20 4.30 -3.36
CA ALA A 530 21.29 5.62 -3.96
C ALA A 530 21.56 6.64 -2.85
N HIS A 531 22.70 7.34 -2.93
CA HIS A 531 23.15 8.33 -1.95
C HIS A 531 23.00 9.75 -2.50
N TYR A 532 22.26 10.58 -1.77
CA TYR A 532 22.10 12.01 -2.06
C TYR A 532 22.74 12.82 -0.96
N THR A 533 23.47 13.88 -1.31
CA THR A 533 24.05 14.81 -0.33
C THR A 533 23.39 16.18 -0.45
N ILE A 534 22.94 16.71 0.69
CA ILE A 534 22.46 18.08 0.84
C ILE A 534 23.60 18.90 1.47
N ASP A 535 24.12 19.91 0.77
CA ASP A 535 25.18 20.79 1.26
C ASP A 535 24.87 22.27 0.88
N PRO A 536 24.55 23.12 1.87
CA PRO A 536 24.15 24.50 1.63
C PRO A 536 25.35 25.43 1.35
N LEU A 537 26.59 24.98 1.53
CA LEU A 537 27.79 25.81 1.45
C LEU A 537 28.59 25.64 0.14
N GLN A 538 28.29 24.64 -0.69
CA GLN A 538 28.98 24.42 -1.97
C GLN A 538 28.29 25.09 -3.16
N ALA A 539 29.10 25.61 -4.09
CA ALA A 539 28.63 26.16 -5.36
C ALA A 539 27.93 25.06 -6.21
N GLN A 540 26.91 25.44 -6.99
CA GLN A 540 25.90 24.62 -7.71
C GLN A 540 26.40 23.43 -8.57
N SER A 541 27.69 23.13 -8.64
CA SER A 541 28.26 22.14 -9.57
C SER A 541 28.56 20.76 -8.96
N SER A 542 28.42 20.54 -7.65
CA SER A 542 28.87 19.30 -6.99
C SER A 542 27.87 18.61 -6.05
N THR A 543 26.71 19.21 -5.77
CA THR A 543 25.71 18.69 -4.82
C THR A 543 24.40 18.36 -5.54
N ASN A 544 23.67 17.36 -5.03
CA ASN A 544 22.41 16.94 -5.66
C ASN A 544 21.25 17.90 -5.31
N PHE A 545 21.24 18.45 -4.08
CA PHE A 545 20.20 19.38 -3.60
C PHE A 545 20.78 20.45 -2.65
N HIS A 546 20.15 21.62 -2.60
CA HIS A 546 20.57 22.74 -1.74
C HIS A 546 19.86 22.75 -0.38
N THR A 547 18.58 22.38 -0.36
CA THR A 547 17.77 22.28 0.86
C THR A 547 17.04 20.94 0.91
N LEU A 548 16.55 20.57 2.11
CA LEU A 548 15.72 19.38 2.29
C LEU A 548 14.34 19.55 1.62
N ASN A 549 13.82 20.78 1.54
CA ASN A 549 12.59 21.09 0.79
C ASN A 549 12.79 20.85 -0.71
N ASP A 550 13.89 21.31 -1.31
CA ASP A 550 14.16 21.03 -2.73
C ASP A 550 14.19 19.52 -3.02
N PHE A 551 14.68 18.73 -2.07
CA PHE A 551 14.70 17.27 -2.18
C PHE A 551 13.29 16.67 -2.09
N PHE A 552 12.45 17.07 -1.13
CA PHE A 552 11.09 16.53 -1.02
C PHE A 552 10.13 17.08 -2.08
N GLU A 553 10.27 18.33 -2.53
CA GLU A 553 9.58 18.84 -3.72
C GLU A 553 9.98 18.01 -4.95
N PHE A 554 11.26 17.68 -5.09
CA PHE A 554 11.73 16.73 -6.09
C PHE A 554 11.16 15.32 -5.87
N LEU A 555 10.78 14.89 -4.68
CA LEU A 555 10.12 13.58 -4.51
C LEU A 555 8.62 13.62 -4.81
N ASP A 556 7.93 14.70 -4.45
CA ASP A 556 6.51 14.87 -4.72
C ASP A 556 6.25 15.00 -6.22
N ASP A 557 7.16 15.64 -6.95
CA ASP A 557 7.11 15.71 -8.41
C ASP A 557 7.55 14.37 -9.07
N TYR A 558 8.24 13.48 -8.35
CA TYR A 558 8.89 12.27 -8.89
C TYR A 558 8.63 11.00 -8.05
N ARG A 559 7.74 10.11 -8.52
CA ARG A 559 7.55 8.79 -7.86
C ARG A 559 8.83 7.96 -7.85
N ILE A 560 9.34 7.64 -6.66
CA ILE A 560 10.48 6.74 -6.47
C ILE A 560 10.03 5.27 -6.62
N GLN A 561 10.25 4.66 -7.79
CA GLN A 561 10.24 3.20 -7.91
C GLN A 561 11.56 2.60 -7.39
N ALA A 562 11.80 2.71 -6.09
CA ALA A 562 12.85 1.93 -5.47
C ALA A 562 12.32 0.50 -5.33
N ASN A 563 12.66 -0.39 -6.27
CA ASN A 563 12.35 -1.83 -6.33
C ASN A 563 12.74 -2.59 -5.04
N GLY A 564 12.09 -2.30 -3.91
CA GLY A 564 12.47 -2.78 -2.58
C GLY A 564 13.77 -2.23 -1.99
N LYS A 565 14.34 -1.13 -2.53
CA LYS A 565 15.65 -0.57 -2.09
C LYS A 565 15.49 0.68 -1.19
N MET A 566 16.44 0.94 -0.29
CA MET A 566 16.47 2.15 0.56
C MET A 566 17.13 3.33 -0.16
N LEU A 567 16.58 4.53 0.05
CA LEU A 567 17.12 5.82 -0.39
C LEU A 567 17.85 6.49 0.77
N ASN A 568 19.13 6.82 0.58
CA ASN A 568 19.99 7.39 1.60
C ASN A 568 20.22 8.87 1.34
N VAL A 569 19.75 9.72 2.24
CA VAL A 569 19.92 11.19 2.19
C VAL A 569 20.90 11.59 3.29
N GLU A 570 22.09 12.02 2.88
CA GLU A 570 23.16 12.49 3.75
C GLU A 570 23.12 14.02 3.86
N LEU A 571 22.99 14.54 5.09
CA LEU A 571 23.16 15.96 5.37
C LEU A 571 24.65 16.26 5.57
N ALA A 572 25.22 17.15 4.74
CA ALA A 572 26.59 17.61 4.91
C ALA A 572 26.79 18.31 6.27
N TYR A 573 28.04 18.46 6.67
CA TYR A 573 28.41 19.19 7.89
C TYR A 573 28.04 20.67 7.74
N GLY A 574 27.41 21.21 8.77
CA GLY A 574 26.99 22.61 8.83
C GLY A 574 25.57 22.76 9.38
N VAL A 575 25.18 24.02 9.47
CA VAL A 575 23.82 24.44 9.85
C VAL A 575 23.02 24.68 8.57
N HIS A 576 21.94 23.92 8.42
CA HIS A 576 20.98 24.03 7.34
C HIS A 576 19.79 24.85 7.86
N HIS A 577 19.63 26.06 7.35
CA HIS A 577 18.57 26.97 7.79
C HIS A 577 17.26 26.68 7.04
N CYS A 578 16.19 26.38 7.78
CA CYS A 578 14.87 26.06 7.26
C CYS A 578 13.88 27.16 7.66
N GLY A 579 13.33 27.87 6.66
CA GLY A 579 12.35 28.94 6.89
C GLY A 579 10.89 28.47 6.96
N GLU A 580 10.62 27.19 6.65
CA GLU A 580 9.30 26.56 6.66
C GLU A 580 9.41 25.13 7.18
N SER A 581 8.27 24.55 7.61
CA SER A 581 8.19 23.16 8.02
C SER A 581 8.49 22.23 6.85
N VAL A 582 9.20 21.13 7.10
CA VAL A 582 9.41 20.07 6.10
C VAL A 582 8.27 19.06 6.25
N VAL A 583 7.33 19.06 5.30
CA VAL A 583 6.20 18.12 5.29
C VAL A 583 6.56 16.88 4.48
N ILE A 584 6.43 15.71 5.09
CA ILE A 584 6.65 14.41 4.47
C ILE A 584 5.31 13.68 4.44
N ASP A 585 4.66 13.71 3.27
CA ASP A 585 3.39 13.01 2.98
C ASP A 585 3.53 12.27 1.65
N HIS A 586 4.48 11.32 1.61
CA HIS A 586 4.76 10.54 0.41
C HIS A 586 4.63 9.04 0.69
N PRO A 587 3.90 8.24 -0.12
CA PRO A 587 3.65 6.82 0.16
C PRO A 587 4.90 5.94 0.21
N ASP A 588 6.00 6.36 -0.42
CA ASP A 588 7.30 5.68 -0.37
C ASP A 588 8.27 6.24 0.69
N ALA A 589 7.85 7.18 1.55
CA ALA A 589 8.75 7.77 2.55
C ALA A 589 9.37 6.72 3.48
N GLY A 590 8.76 5.54 3.61
CA GLY A 590 9.24 4.45 4.46
C GLY A 590 10.55 3.85 3.95
N ARG A 591 10.93 4.18 2.72
CA ARG A 591 12.19 3.80 2.08
C ARG A 591 13.27 4.87 2.19
N ILE A 592 12.99 6.01 2.81
CA ILE A 592 13.94 7.14 2.91
C ILE A 592 14.62 7.11 4.28
N LYS A 593 15.96 7.14 4.27
CA LYS A 593 16.78 7.39 5.46
C LYS A 593 17.44 8.74 5.35
N ILE A 594 17.24 9.59 6.33
CA ILE A 594 17.96 10.87 6.46
C ILE A 594 19.01 10.68 7.54
N TYR A 595 20.29 10.91 7.23
CA TYR A 595 21.34 10.83 8.22
C TYR A 595 22.34 11.99 8.12
N GLY A 596 22.87 12.39 9.27
CA GLY A 596 24.00 13.31 9.31
C GLY A 596 25.25 12.61 8.78
N LYS A 597 26.08 13.36 8.06
CA LYS A 597 27.34 12.85 7.49
C LYS A 597 28.14 12.12 8.56
N ARG A 598 28.45 10.83 8.32
CA ARG A 598 29.08 9.96 9.33
C ARG A 598 30.57 10.28 9.46
N PHE A 599 31.05 10.45 10.69
CA PHE A 599 32.48 10.34 10.95
C PHE A 599 32.84 8.86 11.09
N THR A 600 33.92 8.44 10.43
CA THR A 600 34.42 7.07 10.56
C THR A 600 34.86 6.79 12.01
N ALA A 601 34.15 5.87 12.69
CA ALA A 601 34.49 5.17 13.95
C ALA A 601 34.88 5.98 15.21
N ASN A 602 34.86 7.32 15.17
CA ASN A 602 35.45 8.20 16.19
C ASN A 602 34.46 9.29 16.71
N GLU A 603 33.15 9.01 16.71
CA GLU A 603 32.07 9.97 16.99
C GLU A 603 31.88 10.35 18.47
N TYR A 604 32.42 9.55 19.38
CA TYR A 604 32.31 9.78 20.82
C TYR A 604 33.51 10.55 21.34
N ILE A 605 33.22 11.57 22.15
CA ILE A 605 34.20 12.37 22.87
C ILE A 605 33.99 12.17 24.37
N ASP A 606 35.09 11.99 25.09
CA ASP A 606 35.10 12.08 26.54
C ASP A 606 35.33 13.53 26.92
N VAL A 607 34.43 14.04 27.75
CA VAL A 607 34.41 15.44 28.16
C VAL A 607 34.50 15.49 29.68
N ARG A 608 35.32 16.39 30.20
CA ARG A 608 35.43 16.67 31.62
C ARG A 608 34.83 18.03 31.91
N ILE A 609 33.91 18.11 32.87
CA ILE A 609 33.28 19.37 33.27
C ILE A 609 34.22 20.09 34.24
N LEU A 610 34.66 21.33 33.94
CA LEU A 610 35.85 21.88 34.60
C LEU A 610 35.64 22.64 35.89
N SER A 611 34.60 23.46 36.04
CA SER A 611 34.16 24.07 37.34
C SER A 611 33.34 25.37 37.24
N THR A 612 32.82 25.81 36.09
CA THR A 612 32.02 27.05 36.08
C THR A 612 30.82 26.96 35.14
N VAL A 613 29.62 26.88 35.73
CA VAL A 613 28.40 27.37 35.11
C VAL A 613 28.37 28.87 35.42
N ASP A 614 28.72 29.70 34.47
CA ASP A 614 28.55 31.15 34.63
C ASP A 614 27.08 31.46 34.31
N VAL A 615 26.29 31.63 35.38
CA VAL A 615 24.88 32.04 35.28
C VAL A 615 24.82 33.56 35.30
N THR A 616 25.03 34.17 34.14
CA THR A 616 24.77 35.60 33.98
C THR A 616 23.26 35.85 34.02
N GLU A 617 22.80 36.50 35.09
CA GLU A 617 21.39 36.84 35.42
C GLU A 617 20.62 37.65 34.36
N TYR A 618 21.28 38.05 33.26
CA TYR A 618 20.74 38.92 32.21
C TYR A 618 20.41 38.21 30.89
N SER A 619 20.63 36.91 30.76
CA SER A 619 20.32 36.14 29.54
C SER A 619 19.52 34.87 29.84
N ASN A 620 18.53 34.54 28.99
CA ASN A 620 17.69 33.32 29.08
C ASN A 620 18.46 32.01 28.76
N PHE A 621 19.71 31.89 29.20
CA PHE A 621 20.58 30.73 29.06
C PHE A 621 21.72 30.79 30.07
N CYS A 622 22.16 29.62 30.49
CA CYS A 622 23.39 29.40 31.24
C CYS A 622 24.49 28.96 30.28
N THR A 623 25.75 29.24 30.62
CA THR A 623 26.88 28.69 29.87
C THR A 623 27.72 27.81 30.78
N ALA A 624 28.21 26.69 30.23
CA ALA A 624 29.10 25.78 30.95
C ALA A 624 30.40 25.60 30.18
N GLU A 625 31.53 25.66 30.90
CA GLU A 625 32.84 25.36 30.33
C GLU A 625 33.20 23.88 30.46
N LEU A 626 33.45 23.24 29.31
CA LEU A 626 33.78 21.84 29.18
C LEU A 626 35.24 21.69 28.73
N LEU A 627 36.05 20.87 29.41
CA LEU A 627 37.36 20.45 28.93
C LEU A 627 37.25 19.20 28.07
N LEU A 628 37.77 19.32 26.86
CA LEU A 628 37.90 18.19 25.96
C LEU A 628 39.24 17.49 26.23
N VAL A 629 39.27 16.16 26.11
CA VAL A 629 40.55 15.45 25.98
C VAL A 629 41.26 15.99 24.73
N GLU A 630 42.55 16.31 24.83
CA GLU A 630 43.35 17.04 23.80
C GLU A 630 43.19 16.48 22.37
N ALA A 631 43.01 15.16 22.23
CA ALA A 631 42.80 14.50 20.94
C ALA A 631 41.44 14.81 20.26
N TYR A 632 40.49 15.43 20.98
CA TYR A 632 39.12 15.70 20.51
C TYR A 632 38.88 17.18 20.17
N LEU A 633 39.72 18.11 20.60
CA LEU A 633 39.56 19.54 20.32
C LEU A 633 39.43 19.87 18.82
N PRO A 634 40.17 19.23 17.88
CA PRO A 634 40.01 19.48 16.45
C PRO A 634 38.67 18.99 15.88
N ARG A 635 37.87 18.26 16.66
CA ARG A 635 36.60 17.66 16.21
C ARG A 635 35.39 18.50 16.53
N VAL A 636 35.52 19.49 17.42
CA VAL A 636 34.43 20.36 17.88
C VAL A 636 34.69 21.78 17.41
N ASP A 637 33.71 22.40 16.76
CA ASP A 637 33.76 23.79 16.32
C ASP A 637 32.55 24.57 16.87
N VAL A 638 32.65 25.90 16.83
CA VAL A 638 31.54 26.79 17.22
C VAL A 638 30.37 26.59 16.27
N GLY A 639 29.16 26.41 16.81
CA GLY A 639 27.95 26.07 16.07
C GLY A 639 27.64 24.57 15.99
N ASP A 640 28.58 23.70 16.39
CA ASP A 640 28.30 22.27 16.58
C ASP A 640 27.40 22.06 17.81
N TYR A 641 26.69 20.92 17.84
CA TYR A 641 25.93 20.49 19.02
C TYR A 641 26.63 19.32 19.71
N ILE A 642 26.79 19.41 21.02
CA ILE A 642 27.32 18.32 21.85
C ILE A 642 26.14 17.66 22.54
N ASN A 643 25.84 16.43 22.15
CA ASN A 643 24.83 15.59 22.78
C ASN A 643 25.44 14.76 23.91
N ILE A 644 25.21 15.18 25.15
CA ILE A 644 25.66 14.50 26.37
C ILE A 644 24.59 13.51 26.81
N TYR A 645 24.92 12.22 26.85
CA TYR A 645 23.91 11.18 27.10
C TYR A 645 24.25 10.21 28.24
N LYS A 646 25.48 10.24 28.76
CA LYS A 646 25.85 9.48 29.95
C LYS A 646 26.88 10.23 30.79
N SER A 647 26.61 10.29 32.09
CA SER A 647 27.54 10.73 33.11
C SER A 647 27.92 9.55 34.01
N SER A 648 29.22 9.34 34.26
CA SER A 648 29.62 8.46 35.37
C SER A 648 29.45 9.25 36.68
N THR A 649 28.71 8.68 37.62
CA THR A 649 28.47 9.23 38.97
C THR A 649 29.37 8.59 40.02
N ASP A 650 30.48 7.94 39.62
CA ASP A 650 31.37 7.21 40.54
C ASP A 650 31.93 8.10 41.68
N ASP A 651 31.86 9.43 41.57
CA ASP A 651 32.29 10.41 42.58
C ASP A 651 31.15 11.08 43.36
N GLY A 652 29.89 10.68 43.13
CA GLY A 652 28.72 11.21 43.82
C GLY A 652 28.32 12.63 43.42
N SER A 653 28.70 13.07 42.22
CA SER A 653 28.35 14.40 41.69
C SER A 653 27.19 14.38 40.68
N ASP A 654 26.42 15.47 40.65
CA ASP A 654 25.19 15.65 39.85
C ASP A 654 25.49 15.94 38.37
N HIS A 655 26.26 15.09 37.71
CA HIS A 655 26.62 15.25 36.31
C HIS A 655 25.44 15.04 35.34
N GLU A 656 24.37 14.41 35.80
CA GLU A 656 23.17 14.10 35.01
C GLU A 656 22.44 15.37 34.56
N VAL A 657 22.58 16.48 35.29
CA VAL A 657 21.96 17.77 34.95
C VAL A 657 22.52 18.34 33.64
N PHE A 658 23.67 17.85 33.17
CA PHE A 658 24.25 18.24 31.88
C PHE A 658 23.80 17.35 30.72
N GLN A 659 22.98 16.32 30.93
CA GLN A 659 22.49 15.53 29.81
C GLN A 659 21.58 16.36 28.89
N GLY A 660 21.67 16.10 27.60
CA GLY A 660 20.97 16.84 26.55
C GLY A 660 21.90 17.31 25.44
N ALA A 661 21.32 18.00 24.45
CA ALA A 661 22.05 18.55 23.32
C ALA A 661 22.27 20.06 23.47
N TRP A 662 23.55 20.47 23.42
CA TRP A 662 23.96 21.84 23.70
C TRP A 662 24.80 22.45 22.58
N GLU A 663 24.48 23.69 22.22
CA GLU A 663 25.20 24.46 21.21
C GLU A 663 26.57 24.89 21.73
N VAL A 664 27.63 24.66 20.96
CA VAL A 664 28.97 25.17 21.25
C VAL A 664 29.05 26.63 20.81
N VAL A 665 29.16 27.55 21.78
CA VAL A 665 29.15 29.00 21.53
C VAL A 665 30.55 29.61 21.54
N ALA A 666 31.53 28.94 22.16
CA ALA A 666 32.92 29.37 22.13
C ALA A 666 33.88 28.19 22.22
N LYS A 667 35.09 28.36 21.68
CA LYS A 667 36.19 27.40 21.70
C LYS A 667 37.47 28.11 22.12
N ASN A 668 38.18 27.56 23.10
CA ASN A 668 39.44 28.09 23.62
C ASN A 668 40.55 27.05 23.42
N GLU A 669 41.22 27.13 22.27
CA GLU A 669 42.22 26.13 21.87
C GLU A 669 43.40 26.00 22.85
N PRO A 670 43.99 27.09 23.38
CA PRO A 670 45.07 26.98 24.37
C PRO A 670 44.69 26.23 25.65
N ALA A 671 43.42 26.26 26.04
CA ALA A 671 42.92 25.62 27.25
C ALA A 671 42.29 24.24 26.99
N ASN A 672 42.15 23.83 25.72
CA ASN A 672 41.36 22.66 25.30
C ASN A 672 39.90 22.71 25.80
N THR A 673 39.32 23.90 25.99
CA THR A 673 37.96 24.05 26.49
C THR A 673 36.98 24.51 25.40
N VAL A 674 35.72 24.10 25.56
CA VAL A 674 34.59 24.61 24.80
C VAL A 674 33.53 25.13 25.76
N THR A 675 32.89 26.22 25.38
CA THR A 675 31.75 26.76 26.13
C THR A 675 30.48 26.31 25.42
N VAL A 676 29.64 25.59 26.15
CA VAL A 676 28.30 25.20 25.65
C VAL A 676 27.23 26.08 26.26
N LYS A 677 26.18 26.30 25.48
CA LYS A 677 24.97 27.02 25.89
C LYS A 677 23.94 26.01 26.39
N ILE A 678 23.61 26.11 27.67
CA ILE A 678 22.56 25.34 28.34
C ILE A 678 21.35 26.26 28.42
N LEU A 679 20.26 25.87 27.76
CA LEU A 679 19.06 26.69 27.75
C LEU A 679 18.33 26.55 29.06
N GLU A 680 18.19 27.67 29.75
CA GLU A 680 17.48 27.70 31.01
C GLU A 680 16.64 28.97 31.11
N ARG A 681 15.39 28.78 31.54
CA ARG A 681 14.37 29.83 31.59
C ARG A 681 13.82 30.10 32.98
N GLU A 682 14.07 29.22 33.94
CA GLU A 682 13.43 29.25 35.26
C GLU A 682 14.45 29.48 36.37
N SER A 683 14.20 30.50 37.19
CA SER A 683 15.10 30.88 38.29
C SER A 683 15.25 29.82 39.38
N SER A 684 14.28 28.90 39.50
CA SER A 684 14.32 27.78 40.46
C SER A 684 15.29 26.69 40.06
N LEU A 685 15.38 26.37 38.76
CA LEU A 685 16.38 25.43 38.25
C LEU A 685 17.77 26.07 38.30
N VAL A 686 17.86 27.38 38.04
CA VAL A 686 19.11 28.15 38.17
C VAL A 686 19.60 28.10 39.62
N ALA A 687 18.70 28.33 40.59
CA ALA A 687 19.02 28.25 42.00
C ALA A 687 19.48 26.84 42.41
N ARG A 688 18.97 25.79 41.77
CA ARG A 688 19.45 24.42 41.95
C ARG A 688 20.81 24.19 41.30
N LEU A 689 21.04 24.65 40.08
CA LEU A 689 22.32 24.56 39.36
C LEU A 689 23.44 25.39 39.99
N THR A 690 23.09 26.49 40.65
CA THR A 690 24.03 27.34 41.41
C THR A 690 24.18 26.88 42.87
N GLY A 691 23.14 26.25 43.43
CA GLY A 691 23.12 25.71 44.79
C GLY A 691 23.71 24.30 44.92
N SER A 692 23.72 23.52 43.83
CA SER A 692 24.53 22.31 43.73
C SER A 692 25.98 22.77 43.71
N THR A 693 26.63 22.74 44.88
CA THR A 693 28.06 23.02 44.98
C THR A 693 28.83 21.97 44.16
N LEU A 694 29.02 22.23 42.87
CA LEU A 694 30.07 21.64 42.03
C LEU A 694 31.46 22.13 42.47
N SER A 695 31.56 22.81 43.63
CA SER A 695 32.82 23.23 44.25
C SER A 695 33.55 22.00 44.80
N GLY A 696 34.27 21.30 43.92
CA GLY A 696 35.14 20.18 44.31
C GLY A 696 35.31 19.07 43.28
N VAL A 697 34.62 19.13 42.13
CA VAL A 697 34.57 17.99 41.19
C VAL A 697 35.83 17.92 40.33
N SER A 698 36.90 17.36 40.89
CA SER A 698 38.09 16.97 40.15
C SER A 698 37.99 15.49 39.74
N GLY A 699 37.09 15.09 38.84
CA GLY A 699 37.00 13.66 38.51
C GLY A 699 36.13 13.22 37.33
N GLY A 700 34.85 13.61 37.29
CA GLY A 700 33.90 12.97 36.38
C GLY A 700 34.12 13.24 34.89
N TYR A 701 34.08 12.16 34.11
CA TYR A 701 33.99 12.18 32.65
C TYR A 701 32.54 11.94 32.23
N VAL A 702 32.04 12.75 31.30
CA VAL A 702 30.79 12.52 30.59
C VAL A 702 31.11 12.08 29.17
N THR A 703 30.33 11.13 28.65
CA THR A 703 30.44 10.72 27.24
C THR A 703 29.44 11.51 26.43
N ALA A 704 29.94 12.17 25.38
CA ALA A 704 29.12 12.96 24.49
C ALA A 704 29.37 12.60 23.02
N LYS A 705 28.38 12.87 22.17
CA LYS A 705 28.50 12.80 20.72
C LYS A 705 28.44 14.19 20.11
N VAL A 706 29.35 14.48 19.18
CA VAL A 706 29.34 15.73 18.42
C VAL A 706 28.41 15.57 17.22
N LEU A 707 27.47 16.49 17.07
CA LEU A 707 26.50 16.55 15.98
C LEU A 707 26.77 17.78 15.12
N LYS A 708 27.21 17.52 13.89
CA LYS A 708 27.62 18.54 12.92
C LYS A 708 26.58 18.80 11.82
N SER A 709 25.62 17.90 11.65
CA SER A 709 24.53 18.06 10.68
C SER A 709 23.31 18.60 11.41
N VAL A 710 23.14 19.92 11.37
CA VAL A 710 22.13 20.65 12.14
C VAL A 710 21.06 21.19 11.20
N LEU A 711 19.80 20.83 11.39
CA LEU A 711 18.64 21.45 10.73
C LEU A 711 18.04 22.48 11.69
N LYS A 712 18.04 23.75 11.29
CA LYS A 712 17.62 24.86 12.16
C LYS A 712 16.37 25.54 11.60
N PHE A 713 15.26 25.43 12.32
CA PHE A 713 13.92 25.88 11.92
C PHE A 713 13.54 27.20 12.59
N TYR A 714 13.01 28.16 11.82
CA TYR A 714 12.62 29.48 12.33
C TYR A 714 11.10 29.64 12.34
N ALA A 715 10.49 29.69 13.52
CA ALA A 715 9.04 29.87 13.69
C ALA A 715 8.17 28.94 12.81
N ALA A 716 8.55 27.67 12.77
CA ALA A 716 7.88 26.61 12.04
C ALA A 716 8.05 25.30 12.82
N ASP A 717 7.14 24.35 12.58
CA ASP A 717 7.42 22.96 12.97
C ASP A 717 8.69 22.48 12.25
N GLY A 718 9.42 21.54 12.85
CA GLY A 718 10.59 20.98 12.20
C GLY A 718 10.20 20.07 11.04
N ILE A 719 10.07 18.77 11.31
CA ILE A 719 9.65 17.78 10.32
C ILE A 719 8.25 17.29 10.66
N ILE A 720 7.31 17.45 9.73
CA ILE A 720 5.94 16.94 9.82
C ILE A 720 5.86 15.66 9.02
N ILE A 721 5.36 14.57 9.62
CA ILE A 721 5.18 13.27 8.98
C ILE A 721 3.70 12.94 9.03
N ASP A 722 3.06 12.92 7.87
CA ASP A 722 1.60 12.82 7.74
C ASP A 722 1.23 11.62 6.87
N ASN A 723 0.35 10.74 7.36
CA ASN A 723 -0.14 9.55 6.63
C ASN A 723 0.94 8.64 6.02
N THR A 724 2.19 8.72 6.50
CA THR A 724 3.30 7.97 5.95
C THR A 724 4.32 7.54 7.00
N LEU A 725 5.12 6.54 6.65
CA LEU A 725 6.27 6.09 7.44
C LEU A 725 7.51 6.81 6.93
N LEU A 726 8.34 7.43 7.76
CA LEU A 726 9.71 7.82 7.39
C LEU A 726 10.69 6.73 7.85
N GLY A 727 11.56 6.27 6.95
CA GLY A 727 12.39 5.08 7.17
C GLY A 727 13.35 5.16 8.37
N ASP A 728 14.21 6.17 8.46
CA ASP A 728 15.15 6.39 9.57
C ASP A 728 15.67 7.84 9.61
N LEU A 729 15.77 8.45 10.79
CA LEU A 729 16.44 9.73 11.03
C LEU A 729 17.61 9.52 12.01
N SER A 730 18.85 9.63 11.51
CA SER A 730 20.04 9.22 12.25
C SER A 730 21.16 10.26 12.30
N GLY A 731 21.59 10.66 13.50
CA GLY A 731 22.77 11.52 13.69
C GLY A 731 22.57 12.95 13.19
N VAL A 732 21.33 13.42 13.21
CA VAL A 732 20.92 14.79 12.84
C VAL A 732 20.51 15.52 14.12
N CYS A 733 20.86 16.80 14.24
CA CYS A 733 20.25 17.66 15.24
C CYS A 733 19.18 18.57 14.62
N ILE A 734 17.96 18.50 15.12
CA ILE A 734 16.85 19.35 14.73
C ILE A 734 16.69 20.41 15.81
N VAL A 735 16.79 21.68 15.43
CA VAL A 735 16.80 22.82 16.36
C VAL A 735 15.71 23.80 15.98
N GLY A 736 14.86 24.16 16.94
CA GLY A 736 13.95 25.28 16.81
C GLY A 736 14.65 26.58 17.22
N ASP A 737 14.70 27.59 16.37
CA ASP A 737 15.20 28.92 16.73
C ASP A 737 14.05 29.92 16.75
N TYR A 738 13.46 30.07 17.93
CA TYR A 738 12.48 31.12 18.22
C TYR A 738 13.13 32.34 18.91
N LYS A 739 14.44 32.31 19.21
CA LYS A 739 15.11 33.27 20.11
C LYS A 739 15.60 34.55 19.43
N GLY A 740 15.61 34.62 18.10
CA GLY A 740 15.91 35.87 17.36
C GLY A 740 14.96 37.05 17.63
N LEU A 741 13.96 36.91 18.52
CA LEU A 741 12.79 37.78 18.61
C LEU A 741 12.69 38.68 19.86
N THR A 742 13.51 38.51 20.90
CA THR A 742 13.42 39.39 22.10
C THR A 742 14.27 40.66 22.02
N ASN A 743 15.18 40.72 21.05
CA ASN A 743 15.83 41.90 20.48
C ASN A 743 16.49 41.38 19.21
N PRO A 744 16.15 41.84 18.00
CA PRO A 744 16.96 41.48 16.84
C PRO A 744 18.38 41.92 17.21
N PRO A 745 19.39 41.02 17.12
CA PRO A 745 20.76 41.49 16.98
C PRO A 745 20.72 42.60 15.93
N ASP A 746 21.53 43.63 16.10
CA ASP A 746 21.63 44.81 15.25
C ASP A 746 22.03 44.40 13.80
N TYR A 747 21.16 43.68 13.10
CA TYR A 747 21.24 43.29 11.69
C TYR A 747 20.99 44.51 10.80
N GLY A 748 20.87 45.70 11.40
CA GLY A 748 20.62 46.98 10.74
C GLY A 748 21.68 47.41 9.74
N SER A 749 22.83 46.72 9.64
CA SER A 749 23.82 46.99 8.59
C SER A 749 24.03 45.87 7.57
N ASN A 750 23.64 44.61 7.85
CA ASN A 750 23.73 43.47 6.92
C ASN A 750 22.95 42.28 7.51
N PRO A 751 21.63 42.12 7.25
CA PRO A 751 20.97 40.85 7.53
C PRO A 751 21.64 39.75 6.68
N PRO A 752 21.76 38.50 7.19
CA PRO A 752 22.09 37.37 6.33
C PRO A 752 21.15 37.37 5.13
N ASP A 753 21.67 37.14 3.92
CA ASP A 753 20.90 37.19 2.66
C ASP A 753 19.61 36.32 2.69
N VAL A 754 19.56 35.35 3.61
CA VAL A 754 18.44 34.45 3.90
C VAL A 754 17.18 35.17 4.45
N PHE A 755 17.30 36.35 5.07
CA PHE A 755 16.16 37.07 5.67
C PHE A 755 15.55 38.14 4.76
N THR A 756 15.82 38.12 3.47
CA THR A 756 15.26 39.09 2.50
C THR A 756 13.76 38.89 2.23
N ASN A 757 13.16 37.81 2.73
CA ASN A 757 11.75 37.49 2.48
C ASN A 757 10.83 38.11 3.54
N GLN A 758 10.10 39.17 3.16
CA GLN A 758 9.14 39.89 4.01
C GLN A 758 8.14 38.94 4.71
N THR A 759 7.82 37.81 4.10
CA THR A 759 6.92 36.78 4.65
C THR A 759 7.45 36.13 5.93
N ILE A 760 8.77 35.97 6.07
CA ILE A 760 9.39 35.44 7.30
C ILE A 760 9.21 36.46 8.42
N LEU A 761 9.47 37.74 8.15
CA LEU A 761 9.27 38.83 9.12
C LEU A 761 7.80 38.98 9.52
N ASP A 762 6.87 38.82 8.58
CA ASP A 762 5.42 38.91 8.85
C ASP A 762 4.90 37.70 9.66
N ARG A 763 5.37 36.48 9.37
CA ARG A 763 5.06 35.27 10.19
C ARG A 763 5.64 35.41 11.60
N LEU A 764 6.88 35.89 11.73
CA LEU A 764 7.52 36.18 13.01
C LEU A 764 6.76 37.25 13.81
N ALA A 765 6.20 38.27 13.16
CA ALA A 765 5.37 39.29 13.80
C ALA A 765 3.96 38.77 14.17
N GLY A 766 3.39 37.86 13.38
CA GLY A 766 2.10 37.19 13.64
C GLY A 766 2.15 36.27 14.87
N ALA A 767 3.19 35.45 14.98
CA ALA A 767 3.42 34.58 16.15
C ALA A 767 3.53 35.36 17.47
N TYR A 768 3.93 36.63 17.41
CA TYR A 768 4.05 37.52 18.57
C TYR A 768 2.70 38.12 19.02
N THR A 769 1.70 38.18 18.13
CA THR A 769 0.46 38.95 18.35
C THR A 769 -0.79 38.11 18.62
N ASN A 770 -0.85 36.85 18.15
CA ASN A 770 -2.08 36.04 18.21
C ASN A 770 -2.14 34.98 19.33
N GLY A 771 -1.23 35.02 20.30
CA GLY A 771 -1.05 33.91 21.24
C GLY A 771 -0.09 32.89 20.65
N TRP A 772 0.74 32.31 21.51
CA TRP A 772 1.93 31.56 21.14
C TRP A 772 1.56 30.30 20.33
N GLU A 773 1.75 30.35 19.01
CA GLU A 773 1.74 29.14 18.19
C GLU A 773 2.86 28.21 18.69
N SER A 774 2.47 26.97 19.02
CA SER A 774 3.38 25.95 19.52
C SER A 774 3.90 25.16 18.32
N TYR A 775 5.17 25.34 17.99
CA TYR A 775 5.83 24.61 16.90
C TYR A 775 6.58 23.43 17.47
N ASN A 776 6.30 22.23 16.98
CA ASN A 776 6.91 20.98 17.41
C ASN A 776 8.13 20.65 16.55
N GLY A 777 9.13 19.99 17.14
CA GLY A 777 10.35 19.64 16.40
C GLY A 777 10.14 18.53 15.38
N LEU A 778 9.54 17.43 15.82
CA LEU A 778 9.09 16.35 14.95
C LEU A 778 7.62 16.10 15.24
N TYR A 779 6.77 16.34 14.25
CA TYR A 779 5.32 16.22 14.38
C TYR A 779 4.82 15.05 13.54
N VAL A 780 4.36 13.96 14.19
CA VAL A 780 3.82 12.78 13.50
C VAL A 780 2.32 12.72 13.69
N GLN A 781 1.57 12.78 12.60
CA GLN A 781 0.11 12.83 12.61
C GLN A 781 -0.52 11.90 11.57
N SER A 782 -1.83 11.69 11.71
CA SER A 782 -2.66 10.93 10.77
C SER A 782 -2.13 9.51 10.46
N ASN A 783 -1.85 8.69 11.48
CA ASN A 783 -1.21 7.38 11.32
C ASN A 783 0.21 7.41 10.71
N GLY A 784 0.89 8.55 10.80
CA GLY A 784 2.29 8.65 10.42
C GLY A 784 3.18 7.79 11.33
N ALA A 785 4.37 7.46 10.85
CA ALA A 785 5.36 6.79 11.67
C ALA A 785 6.80 7.19 11.33
N VAL A 786 7.72 7.08 12.28
CA VAL A 786 9.15 7.32 12.03
C VAL A 786 10.04 6.51 12.95
N ASN A 787 11.17 6.06 12.41
CA ASN A 787 12.29 5.57 13.21
C ASN A 787 13.32 6.66 13.47
N ILE A 788 13.67 6.89 14.73
CA ILE A 788 14.76 7.81 15.10
C ILE A 788 15.91 7.02 15.73
N SER A 789 17.11 7.12 15.16
CA SER A 789 18.29 6.36 15.60
C SER A 789 19.58 7.20 15.59
N GLY A 790 20.75 6.59 15.79
CA GLY A 790 22.03 7.22 15.49
C GLY A 790 22.48 8.42 16.35
N ALA A 791 21.94 8.55 17.56
CA ALA A 791 22.22 9.64 18.49
C ALA A 791 21.83 11.05 17.97
N SER A 792 20.60 11.17 17.47
CA SER A 792 19.98 12.42 17.02
C SER A 792 19.53 13.33 18.19
N CYS A 793 19.39 14.64 17.95
CA CYS A 793 18.73 15.56 18.90
C CYS A 793 17.55 16.30 18.30
N VAL A 794 16.57 16.61 19.15
CA VAL A 794 15.51 17.57 18.85
C VAL A 794 15.42 18.55 20.02
N CYS A 795 15.75 19.82 19.78
CA CYS A 795 15.86 20.79 20.86
C CYS A 795 15.39 22.20 20.49
N GLU A 796 15.18 23.02 21.52
CA GLU A 796 14.84 24.44 21.42
C GLU A 796 13.48 24.75 20.73
N PHE A 797 12.54 23.82 20.66
CA PHE A 797 11.22 24.11 20.06
C PHE A 797 10.26 24.85 21.01
N SER A 798 9.36 25.67 20.44
CA SER A 798 8.33 26.39 21.21
C SER A 798 7.14 25.51 21.61
N GLY A 799 6.99 24.35 20.97
CA GLY A 799 6.11 23.23 21.32
C GLY A 799 6.90 22.10 21.99
N SER A 800 6.57 20.85 21.62
CA SER A 800 7.29 19.65 22.06
C SER A 800 8.45 19.31 21.10
N GLY A 801 9.48 18.63 21.61
CA GLY A 801 10.55 18.11 20.77
C GLY A 801 10.00 17.09 19.77
N VAL A 802 9.33 16.06 20.27
CA VAL A 802 8.52 15.12 19.46
C VAL A 802 7.07 15.19 19.89
N TYR A 803 6.17 15.35 18.92
CA TYR A 803 4.73 15.37 19.12
C TYR A 803 4.09 14.31 18.22
N VAL A 804 3.31 13.40 18.81
CA VAL A 804 2.67 12.26 18.11
C VAL A 804 1.16 12.35 18.33
N SER A 805 0.36 12.28 17.27
CA SER A 805 -1.10 12.39 17.35
C SER A 805 -1.86 11.47 16.39
N ASN A 806 -3.16 11.29 16.63
CA ASN A 806 -4.11 10.65 15.71
C ASN A 806 -3.70 9.25 15.26
N GLY A 807 -3.50 8.32 16.20
CA GLY A 807 -3.15 6.92 15.88
C GLY A 807 -1.73 6.70 15.35
N SER A 808 -0.89 7.74 15.35
CA SER A 808 0.49 7.68 14.83
C SER A 808 1.44 6.96 15.79
N VAL A 809 2.56 6.48 15.24
CA VAL A 809 3.55 5.69 16.01
C VAL A 809 4.97 6.20 15.79
N VAL A 810 5.68 6.55 16.85
CA VAL A 810 7.12 6.83 16.78
C VAL A 810 7.89 5.72 17.47
N GLU A 811 8.87 5.14 16.79
CA GLU A 811 9.75 4.12 17.36
C GLU A 811 11.21 4.60 17.37
N SER A 812 11.86 4.61 18.52
CA SER A 812 13.31 4.82 18.61
C SER A 812 14.00 3.49 18.94
N PHE A 813 14.66 2.89 17.94
CA PHE A 813 15.34 1.59 18.07
C PHE A 813 16.85 1.70 18.33
N LEU A 814 17.35 0.74 19.11
CA LEU A 814 18.75 0.32 19.10
C LEU A 814 19.00 -0.60 17.89
N HIS A 815 19.77 -0.14 16.91
CA HIS A 815 20.26 -1.00 15.83
C HIS A 815 21.21 -2.07 16.41
N ARG A 816 21.19 -3.31 15.88
CA ARG A 816 21.82 -4.55 16.42
C ARG A 816 23.33 -4.52 16.74
N THR A 817 24.01 -3.40 16.54
CA THR A 817 25.42 -3.20 16.85
C THR A 817 25.54 -2.25 18.04
N LEU A 818 25.93 -2.83 19.19
CA LEU A 818 26.34 -2.32 20.52
C LEU A 818 26.79 -0.84 20.74
N SER A 819 26.30 0.16 20.03
CA SER A 819 26.68 1.57 20.21
C SER A 819 25.45 2.45 20.41
N LEU A 820 25.10 2.66 21.69
CA LEU A 820 24.39 3.81 22.29
C LEU A 820 23.68 4.74 21.29
N ALA A 821 22.52 4.32 20.77
CA ALA A 821 21.66 5.20 20.00
C ALA A 821 20.85 6.05 20.99
N VAL A 822 21.29 7.28 21.26
CA VAL A 822 20.61 8.19 22.20
C VAL A 822 19.90 9.35 21.53
N VAL A 823 18.57 9.28 21.45
CA VAL A 823 17.76 10.45 21.09
C VAL A 823 17.70 11.38 22.29
N SER A 824 18.13 12.63 22.10
CA SER A 824 18.06 13.68 23.12
C SER A 824 17.01 14.73 22.77
N LEU A 825 16.03 14.89 23.66
CA LEU A 825 14.89 15.79 23.53
C LEU A 825 15.04 16.89 24.58
N SER A 826 15.69 17.99 24.19
CA SER A 826 16.22 18.94 25.16
C SER A 826 15.68 20.35 24.98
N ALA A 827 15.48 21.08 26.08
CA ALA A 827 15.16 22.50 26.06
C ALA A 827 13.91 22.90 25.24
N ASN A 828 12.91 22.02 25.16
CA ASN A 828 11.65 22.32 24.50
C ASN A 828 10.69 23.01 25.49
N ARG A 829 9.80 23.87 25.00
CA ARG A 829 8.91 24.67 25.85
C ARG A 829 7.71 23.89 26.38
N ILE A 830 7.30 22.81 25.71
CA ILE A 830 6.26 21.93 26.22
C ILE A 830 6.97 20.66 26.71
N ASN A 831 6.99 19.60 25.93
CA ASN A 831 7.55 18.32 26.35
C ASN A 831 8.79 17.95 25.55
N GLY A 832 9.62 17.05 26.08
CA GLY A 832 10.61 16.36 25.27
C GLY A 832 9.91 15.51 24.20
N ALA A 833 9.11 14.54 24.64
CA ALA A 833 8.19 13.77 23.79
C ALA A 833 6.77 13.83 24.35
N TYR A 834 5.78 13.92 23.46
CA TYR A 834 4.37 13.95 23.82
C TYR A 834 3.51 13.17 22.83
N SER A 835 2.71 12.23 23.32
CA SER A 835 1.82 11.37 22.54
C SER A 835 0.36 11.66 22.92
N VAL A 836 -0.50 12.00 21.97
CA VAL A 836 -1.92 12.31 22.21
C VAL A 836 -2.85 11.59 21.22
N GLN A 837 -4.16 11.50 21.51
CA GLN A 837 -5.18 11.03 20.56
C GLN A 837 -4.89 9.63 19.98
N ASP A 838 -4.96 8.61 20.85
CA ASP A 838 -4.76 7.19 20.48
C ASP A 838 -3.38 6.88 19.86
N SER A 839 -2.36 7.69 20.13
CA SER A 839 -1.04 7.51 19.53
C SER A 839 -0.08 6.70 20.41
N THR A 840 1.06 6.30 19.84
CA THR A 840 2.10 5.57 20.58
C THR A 840 3.48 6.19 20.38
N PHE A 841 4.17 6.46 21.48
CA PHE A 841 5.59 6.84 21.47
C PHE A 841 6.42 5.74 22.14
N TRP A 842 7.35 5.15 21.39
CA TRP A 842 8.32 4.19 21.90
C TRP A 842 9.72 4.78 21.87
N ALA A 843 10.33 4.96 23.03
CA ALA A 843 11.73 5.29 23.15
C ALA A 843 12.56 4.23 23.87
N LYS A 844 13.77 4.01 23.35
CA LYS A 844 14.78 3.17 23.99
C LYS A 844 16.12 3.91 24.00
N ALA A 845 16.78 3.92 25.16
CA ALA A 845 18.06 4.61 25.34
C ALA A 845 17.96 6.11 25.02
N SER A 846 16.98 6.83 25.55
CA SER A 846 16.71 8.25 25.20
C SER A 846 16.81 9.18 26.41
N THR A 847 17.10 10.45 26.18
CA THR A 847 17.08 11.48 27.23
C THR A 847 16.09 12.59 26.92
N ALA A 848 15.24 12.98 27.89
CA ALA A 848 14.43 14.19 27.83
C ALA A 848 14.88 15.15 28.94
N ALA A 849 15.51 16.26 28.55
CA ALA A 849 16.20 17.13 29.50
C ALA A 849 15.80 18.60 29.39
N HIS A 850 15.63 19.29 30.52
CA HIS A 850 15.40 20.75 30.55
C HIS A 850 14.16 21.21 29.78
N ASN A 851 13.12 20.38 29.67
CA ASN A 851 11.86 20.76 29.04
C ASN A 851 10.94 21.48 30.04
N HIS A 852 10.10 22.40 29.56
CA HIS A 852 9.37 23.32 30.44
C HIS A 852 8.01 22.81 30.95
N GLN A 853 7.38 21.83 30.30
CA GLN A 853 6.20 21.15 30.84
C GLN A 853 6.53 19.73 31.31
N GLY A 854 7.28 18.94 30.56
CA GLY A 854 7.62 17.58 30.99
C GLY A 854 8.66 16.89 30.12
N GLY A 855 9.23 15.80 30.61
CA GLY A 855 10.16 14.99 29.83
C GLY A 855 9.45 14.18 28.76
N TYR A 856 8.75 13.13 29.19
CA TYR A 856 7.95 12.23 28.36
C TYR A 856 6.49 12.26 28.83
N GLY A 857 5.56 12.48 27.90
CA GLY A 857 4.13 12.52 28.20
C GLY A 857 3.29 11.67 27.25
N ALA A 858 2.22 11.06 27.77
CA ALA A 858 1.11 10.57 26.95
C ALA A 858 -0.25 11.00 27.51
N ASP A 859 -1.19 11.28 26.63
CA ASP A 859 -2.51 11.83 26.93
C ASP A 859 -3.58 11.28 25.98
N ASP A 860 -4.86 11.49 26.28
CA ASP A 860 -5.99 11.16 25.40
C ASP A 860 -5.89 9.72 24.82
N HIS A 861 -5.92 8.70 25.69
CA HIS A 861 -5.86 7.27 25.31
C HIS A 861 -4.55 6.84 24.61
N SER A 862 -3.48 7.62 24.73
CA SER A 862 -2.19 7.30 24.11
C SER A 862 -1.30 6.40 24.96
N THR A 863 -0.26 5.85 24.35
CA THR A 863 0.68 4.94 25.02
C THR A 863 2.13 5.41 24.91
N LEU A 864 2.84 5.37 26.05
CA LEU A 864 4.25 5.68 26.19
C LEU A 864 5.02 4.42 26.59
N TYR A 865 5.87 3.91 25.69
CA TYR A 865 6.83 2.83 25.97
C TYR A 865 8.22 3.42 26.10
N VAL A 866 8.83 3.32 27.27
CA VAL A 866 10.16 3.87 27.52
C VAL A 866 11.07 2.80 28.12
N SER A 867 12.32 2.73 27.66
CA SER A 867 13.29 1.81 28.25
C SER A 867 14.70 2.38 28.19
N LEU A 868 15.49 2.18 29.25
CA LEU A 868 16.84 2.78 29.37
C LEU A 868 16.80 4.31 29.16
N SER A 869 15.73 4.98 29.59
CA SER A 869 15.52 6.41 29.33
C SER A 869 15.78 7.26 30.57
N THR A 870 16.20 8.50 30.37
CA THR A 870 16.43 9.47 31.46
C THR A 870 15.62 10.73 31.22
N ALA A 871 14.80 11.13 32.19
CA ALA A 871 14.10 12.41 32.22
C ALA A 871 14.72 13.31 33.30
N VAL A 872 15.45 14.35 32.89
CA VAL A 872 16.27 15.13 33.83
C VAL A 872 15.97 16.62 33.79
N ALA A 873 15.87 17.24 34.96
CA ALA A 873 15.76 18.70 35.10
C ALA A 873 14.60 19.32 34.30
N ASN A 874 13.50 18.58 34.07
CA ASN A 874 12.31 19.14 33.47
C ASN A 874 11.54 19.96 34.51
N ARG A 875 10.80 20.99 34.08
CA ARG A 875 10.04 21.82 35.01
C ARG A 875 8.82 21.09 35.56
N GLY A 876 8.02 20.42 34.74
CA GLY A 876 6.97 19.55 35.29
C GLY A 876 7.48 18.14 35.51
N SER A 877 6.68 17.14 35.17
CA SER A 877 7.02 15.74 35.44
C SER A 877 8.08 15.18 34.49
N GLY A 878 8.94 14.30 34.99
CA GLY A 878 9.89 13.57 34.14
C GLY A 878 9.18 12.63 33.16
N TYR A 879 8.28 11.79 33.69
CA TYR A 879 7.35 10.97 32.92
C TYR A 879 5.93 11.26 33.39
N PHE A 880 4.97 11.41 32.47
CA PHE A 880 3.57 11.56 32.85
C PHE A 880 2.61 10.86 31.88
N VAL A 881 1.50 10.35 32.41
CA VAL A 881 0.36 9.86 31.62
C VAL A 881 -0.96 10.35 32.17
N ASP A 882 -1.85 10.80 31.30
CA ASP A 882 -3.15 11.39 31.65
C ASP A 882 -4.29 10.89 30.72
N ASP A 883 -5.54 11.09 31.14
CA ASP A 883 -6.76 10.81 30.38
C ASP A 883 -6.80 9.43 29.67
N ASN A 884 -6.79 8.37 30.47
CA ASN A 884 -6.84 6.96 30.04
C ASN A 884 -5.60 6.50 29.23
N SER A 885 -4.46 7.14 29.43
CA SER A 885 -3.20 6.75 28.80
C SER A 885 -2.43 5.67 29.55
N MET A 886 -1.41 5.12 28.90
CA MET A 886 -0.56 4.07 29.48
C MET A 886 0.92 4.41 29.40
N LEU A 887 1.65 4.28 30.51
CA LEU A 887 3.11 4.29 30.60
C LEU A 887 3.59 2.87 30.87
N SER A 888 4.54 2.40 30.06
CA SER A 888 5.28 1.17 30.28
C SER A 888 6.78 1.46 30.24
N GLY A 889 7.43 1.40 31.40
CA GLY A 889 8.83 1.77 31.60
C GLY A 889 9.72 0.60 32.06
N HIS A 890 10.96 0.56 31.59
CA HIS A 890 11.98 -0.39 32.08
C HIS A 890 13.37 0.23 32.16
N SER A 891 14.00 0.19 33.34
CA SER A 891 15.31 0.81 33.59
C SER A 891 15.30 2.32 33.27
N CYS A 892 14.33 3.05 33.82
CA CYS A 892 14.12 4.48 33.55
C CYS A 892 14.57 5.33 34.73
N GLU A 893 15.16 6.49 34.47
CA GLU A 893 15.60 7.45 35.48
C GLU A 893 14.83 8.75 35.33
N SER A 894 14.37 9.31 36.45
CA SER A 894 13.69 10.60 36.52
C SER A 894 14.30 11.44 37.63
N VAL A 895 15.14 12.41 37.26
CA VAL A 895 16.03 13.10 38.20
C VAL A 895 15.89 14.62 38.13
N PHE A 896 15.87 15.28 39.28
CA PHE A 896 15.87 16.75 39.40
C PHE A 896 14.69 17.49 38.75
N ASN A 897 13.61 16.82 38.39
CA ASN A 897 12.43 17.49 37.83
C ASN A 897 11.76 18.36 38.90
N LEU A 898 11.17 19.51 38.55
CA LEU A 898 10.63 20.41 39.59
C LEU A 898 9.27 19.96 40.15
N ASP A 899 8.52 19.13 39.41
CA ASP A 899 7.29 18.51 39.90
C ASP A 899 7.56 17.04 40.30
N HIS A 900 7.06 16.08 39.51
CA HIS A 900 7.10 14.66 39.84
C HIS A 900 8.16 13.91 39.02
N GLY A 901 8.72 12.84 39.57
CA GLY A 901 9.52 11.91 38.79
C GLY A 901 8.66 11.19 37.76
N TYR A 902 7.60 10.55 38.23
CA TYR A 902 6.58 9.85 37.44
C TYR A 902 5.19 10.34 37.86
N SER A 903 4.31 10.64 36.91
CA SER A 903 2.90 10.98 37.15
C SER A 903 1.95 10.06 36.36
N ALA A 904 0.85 9.63 36.97
CA ALA A 904 -0.24 8.91 36.31
C ALA A 904 -1.60 9.39 36.81
N GLU A 905 -2.42 9.97 35.94
CA GLU A 905 -3.65 10.71 36.29
C GLU A 905 -4.86 10.26 35.46
N ASN A 906 -6.08 10.57 35.90
CA ASN A 906 -7.36 10.38 35.18
C ASN A 906 -7.53 9.03 34.46
N ASN A 907 -7.68 7.96 35.22
CA ASN A 907 -7.85 6.58 34.77
C ASN A 907 -6.67 6.01 33.95
N SER A 908 -5.50 6.64 34.01
CA SER A 908 -4.30 6.16 33.33
C SER A 908 -3.64 4.99 34.06
N HIS A 909 -2.74 4.30 33.35
CA HIS A 909 -1.98 3.19 33.86
C HIS A 909 -0.47 3.44 33.75
N ALA A 910 0.28 3.30 34.83
CA ALA A 910 1.74 3.33 34.81
C ALA A 910 2.33 2.02 35.32
N SER A 911 3.04 1.31 34.47
CA SER A 911 3.80 0.11 34.79
C SER A 911 5.28 0.38 34.58
N VAL A 912 6.07 0.52 35.65
CA VAL A 912 7.51 0.78 35.53
C VAL A 912 8.33 -0.21 36.34
N ALA A 913 9.39 -0.73 35.72
CA ALA A 913 10.32 -1.68 36.34
C ALA A 913 11.75 -1.12 36.35
N GLU A 914 12.51 -1.42 37.39
CA GLU A 914 13.90 -0.98 37.58
C GLU A 914 14.06 0.55 37.44
N SER A 915 13.09 1.30 37.95
CA SER A 915 13.00 2.75 37.74
C SER A 915 13.50 3.57 38.93
N GLU A 916 14.11 4.73 38.67
CA GLU A 916 14.55 5.66 39.71
C GLU A 916 13.83 7.01 39.57
N GLY A 917 13.28 7.52 40.67
CA GLY A 917 12.72 8.87 40.81
C GLY A 917 13.47 9.63 41.89
N ARG A 918 14.52 10.37 41.52
CA ARG A 918 15.46 10.98 42.47
C ARG A 918 15.43 12.51 42.46
N GLU A 919 15.41 13.11 43.64
CA GLU A 919 15.58 14.56 43.85
C GLU A 919 14.59 15.46 43.10
N ASN A 920 13.38 14.95 42.86
CA ASN A 920 12.31 15.70 42.24
C ASN A 920 11.68 16.69 43.24
N GLY A 921 11.14 17.80 42.72
CA GLY A 921 10.70 18.95 43.50
C GLY A 921 9.37 18.77 44.23
N ILE A 922 8.62 17.72 43.91
CA ILE A 922 7.44 17.29 44.66
C ILE A 922 7.60 15.80 45.02
N ASP A 923 7.25 14.87 44.14
CA ASP A 923 7.23 13.44 44.46
C ASP A 923 8.13 12.62 43.54
N GLY A 924 8.62 11.47 44.02
CA GLY A 924 9.26 10.48 43.16
C GLY A 924 8.25 9.86 42.18
N TYR A 925 7.13 9.37 42.72
CA TYR A 925 6.01 8.79 41.97
C TYR A 925 4.70 9.38 42.46
N TYR A 926 3.86 9.84 41.54
CA TYR A 926 2.55 10.40 41.80
C TYR A 926 1.49 9.66 40.96
N CYS A 927 0.43 9.21 41.61
CA CYS A 927 -0.70 8.51 40.99
C CYS A 927 -2.00 9.08 41.56
N TYR A 928 -2.88 9.57 40.69
CA TYR A 928 -4.19 10.12 41.04
C TYR A 928 -5.28 9.50 40.16
N ASP A 929 -6.32 8.90 40.75
CA ASP A 929 -7.42 8.22 40.01
C ASP A 929 -6.87 7.26 38.94
N SER A 930 -5.87 6.45 39.28
CA SER A 930 -5.05 5.74 38.28
C SER A 930 -4.55 4.38 38.77
N THR A 931 -3.97 3.57 37.87
CA THR A 931 -3.39 2.28 38.24
C THR A 931 -1.86 2.31 38.13
N GLY A 932 -1.14 2.01 39.20
CA GLY A 932 0.32 1.92 39.24
C GLY A 932 0.83 0.48 39.49
N ALA A 933 1.80 0.02 38.70
CA ALA A 933 2.56 -1.21 38.93
C ALA A 933 4.07 -0.89 38.92
N LEU A 934 4.71 -0.96 40.09
CA LEU A 934 6.10 -0.55 40.29
C LEU A 934 6.94 -1.74 40.76
N GLU A 935 7.96 -2.11 40.01
CA GLU A 935 8.85 -3.23 40.33
C GLU A 935 10.30 -2.77 40.40
N TYR A 936 11.02 -3.09 41.49
CA TYR A 936 12.43 -2.69 41.66
C TYR A 936 12.66 -1.18 41.54
N SER A 937 11.68 -0.37 41.97
CA SER A 937 11.70 1.08 41.82
C SER A 937 12.27 1.80 43.04
N GLU A 938 13.11 2.81 42.83
CA GLU A 938 13.67 3.66 43.87
C GLU A 938 13.10 5.08 43.77
N ALA A 939 12.76 5.68 44.92
CA ALA A 939 12.39 7.08 45.06
C ALA A 939 13.26 7.72 46.15
N VAL A 940 14.25 8.54 45.80
CA VAL A 940 15.27 9.02 46.75
C VAL A 940 15.41 10.54 46.71
N GLY A 941 15.52 11.21 47.86
CA GLY A 941 15.82 12.64 47.94
C GLY A 941 14.71 13.59 47.45
N ASN A 942 13.48 13.10 47.25
CA ASN A 942 12.37 13.92 46.78
C ASN A 942 11.87 14.90 47.86
N VAL A 943 11.42 16.09 47.44
CA VAL A 943 11.09 17.20 48.35
C VAL A 943 9.88 16.92 49.24
N ARG A 944 8.85 16.24 48.71
CA ARG A 944 7.64 15.89 49.45
C ARG A 944 7.60 14.39 49.71
N ASP A 945 7.15 13.60 48.74
CA ASP A 945 6.90 12.17 48.94
C ASP A 945 7.80 11.28 48.05
N GLY A 946 8.14 10.09 48.53
CA GLY A 946 8.75 9.06 47.68
C GLY A 946 7.73 8.52 46.68
N PHE A 947 6.64 7.98 47.20
CA PHE A 947 5.48 7.52 46.42
C PHE A 947 4.19 8.14 46.96
N HIS A 948 3.35 8.67 46.07
CA HIS A 948 2.11 9.39 46.38
C HIS A 948 0.94 8.79 45.59
N PHE A 949 -0.04 8.19 46.26
CA PHE A 949 -1.21 7.56 45.64
C PHE A 949 -2.52 8.16 46.17
N ILE A 950 -3.41 8.62 45.30
CA ILE A 950 -4.74 9.14 45.64
C ILE A 950 -5.77 8.47 44.73
N GLU A 951 -6.82 7.84 45.27
CA GLU A 951 -7.89 7.24 44.45
C GLU A 951 -7.37 6.18 43.44
N SER A 952 -6.22 5.59 43.74
CA SER A 952 -5.48 4.72 42.82
C SER A 952 -5.49 3.24 43.24
N VAL A 953 -5.23 2.37 42.27
CA VAL A 953 -4.87 0.95 42.49
C VAL A 953 -3.37 0.78 42.31
N GLY A 954 -2.67 0.22 43.31
CA GLY A 954 -1.22 0.10 43.29
C GLY A 954 -0.71 -1.33 43.52
N ARG A 955 0.31 -1.75 42.77
CA ARG A 955 1.13 -2.93 43.09
C ARG A 955 2.59 -2.51 43.14
N MET A 956 3.25 -2.73 44.27
CA MET A 956 4.67 -2.41 44.46
C MET A 956 5.45 -3.65 44.88
N TYR A 957 6.52 -3.95 44.15
CA TYR A 957 7.41 -5.07 44.42
C TYR A 957 8.86 -4.59 44.52
N ASN A 958 9.51 -4.83 45.65
CA ASN A 958 10.91 -4.50 45.91
C ASN A 958 11.26 -3.01 45.69
N VAL A 959 10.47 -2.11 46.27
CA VAL A 959 10.68 -0.66 46.14
C VAL A 959 11.45 -0.07 47.31
N LYS A 960 12.20 1.01 47.06
CA LYS A 960 12.95 1.77 48.08
C LYS A 960 12.50 3.22 48.08
N ALA A 961 12.07 3.73 49.22
CA ALA A 961 11.66 5.13 49.37
C ALA A 961 12.49 5.85 50.44
N ASP A 962 13.08 6.97 50.06
CA ASP A 962 13.76 7.94 50.91
C ASP A 962 13.36 9.37 50.48
N ALA A 963 12.59 10.07 51.29
CA ALA A 963 12.05 11.39 50.96
C ALA A 963 11.96 12.29 52.18
N ASN A 964 11.91 13.61 51.95
CA ASN A 964 11.99 14.61 53.02
C ASN A 964 10.73 14.67 53.90
N VAL A 965 9.54 14.41 53.35
CA VAL A 965 8.28 14.40 54.11
C VAL A 965 7.80 12.97 54.37
N ASN A 966 7.36 12.26 53.33
CA ASN A 966 6.89 10.87 53.47
C ASN A 966 7.57 9.90 52.51
N GLY A 967 7.93 8.71 52.99
CA GLY A 967 8.41 7.63 52.10
C GLY A 967 7.30 7.15 51.17
N ILE A 968 6.13 6.86 51.73
CA ILE A 968 4.88 6.59 51.01
C ILE A 968 3.77 7.43 51.63
N TYR A 969 2.99 8.10 50.78
CA TYR A 969 1.72 8.74 51.09
C TYR A 969 0.61 8.11 50.23
N ALA A 970 -0.44 7.58 50.86
CA ALA A 970 -1.58 6.98 50.15
C ALA A 970 -2.90 7.41 50.78
N LYS A 971 -3.89 7.79 49.94
CA LYS A 971 -5.21 8.29 50.33
C LYS A 971 -6.30 7.76 49.40
N ASP A 972 -7.47 7.43 49.96
CA ASP A 972 -8.69 7.05 49.20
C ASP A 972 -8.50 5.93 48.15
N TYR A 973 -7.61 4.96 48.39
CA TYR A 973 -7.25 3.90 47.43
C TYR A 973 -8.22 2.71 47.42
N ASP A 974 -8.37 2.07 46.26
CA ASP A 974 -9.22 0.88 46.07
C ASP A 974 -8.50 -0.42 46.46
N SER A 975 -7.22 -0.58 46.08
CA SER A 975 -6.38 -1.70 46.52
C SER A 975 -4.90 -1.37 46.39
N LEU A 976 -4.08 -1.77 47.38
CA LEU A 976 -2.64 -1.50 47.41
C LEU A 976 -1.87 -2.72 47.91
N ALA A 977 -1.07 -3.36 47.06
CA ALA A 977 -0.22 -4.49 47.44
C ALA A 977 1.25 -4.07 47.54
N LEU A 978 1.89 -4.30 48.69
CA LEU A 978 3.31 -4.01 48.96
C LEU A 978 4.09 -5.30 49.28
N HIS A 979 5.12 -5.59 48.50
CA HIS A 979 5.96 -6.78 48.70
C HIS A 979 7.46 -6.44 48.70
N LYS A 980 8.21 -6.85 49.74
CA LYS A 980 9.66 -6.62 49.89
C LYS A 980 10.08 -5.14 49.86
N THR A 981 9.31 -4.27 50.49
CA THR A 981 9.50 -2.81 50.42
C THR A 981 10.41 -2.28 51.53
N TYR A 982 11.31 -1.35 51.21
CA TYR A 982 12.22 -0.66 52.14
C TYR A 982 11.84 0.82 52.27
N LEU A 983 11.49 1.26 53.47
CA LEU A 983 11.06 2.64 53.74
C LEU A 983 11.96 3.32 54.76
N SER A 984 12.53 4.46 54.38
CA SER A 984 13.37 5.31 55.22
C SER A 984 12.91 6.76 55.09
N ALA A 985 12.03 7.23 55.97
CA ALA A 985 11.59 8.63 55.99
C ALA A 985 11.14 9.06 57.40
N PRO A 986 11.17 10.35 57.74
CA PRO A 986 10.73 10.84 59.06
C PRO A 986 9.27 10.47 59.37
N ASN A 987 8.39 10.45 58.36
CA ASN A 987 6.97 10.10 58.48
C ASN A 987 6.50 9.24 57.30
N SER A 988 6.47 7.91 57.38
CA SER A 988 5.73 7.12 56.35
C SER A 988 4.25 7.06 56.77
N VAL A 989 3.33 7.54 55.94
CA VAL A 989 1.94 7.81 56.34
C VAL A 989 0.95 7.24 55.31
N ILE A 990 0.19 6.22 55.71
CA ILE A 990 -0.98 5.74 54.95
C ILE A 990 -2.21 6.35 55.63
N GLN A 991 -2.94 7.24 54.95
CA GLN A 991 -4.05 8.00 55.52
C GLN A 991 -5.38 7.61 54.85
N ASN A 992 -6.26 7.00 55.63
CA ASN A 992 -7.69 7.06 55.40
C ASN A 992 -8.31 7.67 56.66
N GLN A 993 -9.22 8.64 56.52
CA GLN A 993 -9.35 9.76 57.44
C GLN A 993 -9.29 9.44 58.96
N SER A 994 -8.43 10.20 59.65
CA SER A 994 -8.19 10.33 61.10
C SER A 994 -7.30 9.27 61.79
N SER A 995 -5.99 9.60 61.88
CA SER A 995 -4.89 9.00 62.67
C SER A 995 -3.89 8.17 61.85
N VAL A 996 -2.59 8.37 62.12
CA VAL A 996 -1.46 7.71 61.44
C VAL A 996 -1.46 6.22 61.80
N GLY A 997 -1.79 5.37 60.84
CA GLY A 997 -1.83 3.92 60.93
C GLY A 997 -2.55 3.38 59.70
N ALA A 998 -2.04 2.31 59.09
CA ALA A 998 -2.64 1.74 57.87
C ALA A 998 -4.12 1.39 58.13
N PHE A 999 -5.03 2.23 57.61
CA PHE A 999 -6.47 2.02 57.68
C PHE A 999 -6.98 1.76 56.27
N ALA A 1000 -7.63 0.61 56.08
CA ALA A 1000 -8.35 0.27 54.87
C ALA A 1000 -9.84 0.59 55.06
N ASP A 1001 -10.48 1.27 54.09
CA ASP A 1001 -11.95 1.37 54.07
C ASP A 1001 -12.56 -0.04 53.96
N LYS A 1002 -13.87 -0.19 54.21
CA LYS A 1002 -14.62 -1.47 54.13
C LYS A 1002 -14.47 -2.23 52.80
N ASN A 1003 -13.91 -1.58 51.77
CA ASN A 1003 -13.71 -2.11 50.42
C ASN A 1003 -12.22 -2.18 50.00
N ALA A 1004 -11.29 -1.59 50.75
CA ALA A 1004 -9.88 -1.55 50.36
C ALA A 1004 -9.11 -2.77 50.89
N VAL A 1005 -8.23 -3.35 50.07
CA VAL A 1005 -7.35 -4.47 50.46
C VAL A 1005 -5.91 -3.98 50.47
N ILE A 1006 -5.24 -4.08 51.62
CA ILE A 1006 -3.80 -3.91 51.75
C ILE A 1006 -3.16 -5.27 52.04
N ASP A 1007 -2.24 -5.69 51.17
CA ASP A 1007 -1.39 -6.88 51.37
C ASP A 1007 0.05 -6.41 51.61
N LEU A 1008 0.63 -6.79 52.76
CA LEU A 1008 1.97 -6.37 53.18
C LEU A 1008 2.83 -7.61 53.44
N THR A 1009 3.88 -7.83 52.65
CA THR A 1009 4.83 -8.95 52.87
C THR A 1009 6.28 -8.46 52.92
N ASN A 1010 7.06 -8.89 53.92
CA ASN A 1010 8.51 -8.61 54.05
C ASN A 1010 8.92 -7.12 54.02
N ILE A 1011 8.28 -6.24 54.80
CA ILE A 1011 8.56 -4.79 54.82
C ILE A 1011 9.53 -4.43 55.96
N SER A 1012 10.51 -3.56 55.69
CA SER A 1012 11.40 -2.98 56.70
C SER A 1012 11.17 -1.48 56.85
N PHE A 1013 10.88 -1.03 58.08
CA PHE A 1013 10.72 0.40 58.41
C PHE A 1013 11.93 0.89 59.22
N PHE A 1014 12.51 2.02 58.82
CA PHE A 1014 13.54 2.72 59.60
C PHE A 1014 13.05 4.15 59.88
N SER A 1015 12.73 4.47 61.14
CA SER A 1015 12.40 5.83 61.57
C SER A 1015 13.41 6.34 62.59
N ASN A 1016 13.79 7.60 62.47
CA ASN A 1016 14.67 8.29 63.44
C ASN A 1016 13.88 8.90 64.64
N GLY A 1017 12.65 8.43 64.91
CA GLY A 1017 11.78 9.02 65.93
C GLY A 1017 10.76 8.05 66.54
N THR A 1018 10.42 8.28 67.82
CA THR A 1018 9.48 7.51 68.63
C THR A 1018 8.04 7.63 68.12
N ASN A 1019 7.64 6.81 67.15
CA ASN A 1019 6.25 6.66 66.74
C ASN A 1019 5.81 5.20 66.86
N THR A 1020 4.80 4.97 67.69
CA THR A 1020 4.10 3.69 67.86
C THR A 1020 3.22 3.39 66.64
N VAL A 1021 3.29 2.16 66.13
CA VAL A 1021 2.38 1.64 65.11
C VAL A 1021 1.12 1.14 65.82
N GLU A 1022 -0.02 1.83 65.65
CA GLU A 1022 -1.34 1.30 66.00
C GLU A 1022 -2.03 0.73 64.75
N VAL A 1023 -2.54 -0.50 64.86
CA VAL A 1023 -3.27 -1.20 63.79
C VAL A 1023 -4.72 -1.39 64.23
N SER A 1024 -5.68 -0.78 63.52
CA SER A 1024 -7.10 -1.09 63.67
C SER A 1024 -7.79 -1.12 62.30
N GLY A 1025 -8.22 -2.30 61.84
CA GLY A 1025 -8.81 -2.53 60.52
C GLY A 1025 -8.26 -3.81 59.89
N GLY A 1026 -9.02 -4.46 59.00
CA GLY A 1026 -8.65 -5.75 58.41
C GLY A 1026 -7.44 -5.67 57.48
N ILE A 1027 -6.24 -5.72 58.04
CA ILE A 1027 -5.00 -5.94 57.31
C ILE A 1027 -4.79 -7.46 57.18
N ILE A 1028 -4.60 -7.96 55.96
CA ILE A 1028 -4.04 -9.30 55.76
C ILE A 1028 -2.53 -9.11 55.77
N ILE A 1029 -1.90 -9.48 56.88
CA ILE A 1029 -0.44 -9.60 57.00
C ILE A 1029 -0.15 -11.08 56.83
N ASP A 1030 0.55 -11.47 55.76
CA ASP A 1030 1.12 -12.82 55.60
C ASP A 1030 2.65 -12.77 55.83
#